data_AF-A0A423T5K0-F1
#
_entry.id   AF-A0A423T5K0-F1
#
_cell.length_a   1.000
_cell.length_b   1.000
_cell.length_c   1.000
_cell.angle_alpha   90.00
_cell.angle_beta   90.00
_cell.angle_gamma   90.00
#
_symmetry.space_group_name_H-M   'P 1'
#
loop_
_entity.id
_entity.type
_entity.pdbx_description
1 polymer ?
#
loop_
_entity_poly.entity_id
_entity_poly.type
_entity_poly.pdbx_seq_one_letter_code
_entity_poly.pdbx_strand_id
1 'polypeptide(L)'
;MVLIFEFLSGGELFERITAEGYVMSEAEVINYMRQICEGVKHMHEKNIIHLDVKPENIMCQTRTSTNVKLIDFGLATKLDPNEVVKISTGTAEFAAPEIVEREPVGFYTDMWAVGVLAYVLLSGLSPFAGENDIETLKNVKACDWDFDEEAFANVSNEAKDFIRRLLVKNKEKRLTAHECLMHAWLRGDYSPRLEPIDMMRYIPIRDKIRAKYKEWEKFLLPIGRLAEYSSLRKLQLEKYRIHDTHFDRRQCAPRFVIRPQNAFAYEGQSVKFSCRIVGVAVPTVCWFHNNMELRQSVKYMKRYSGEDYTFVINRVKLDDRGEYIIRAENHYGAREEPVFLNVQPMPPEIPQYRPQEQIVRRRQALSYKMWQEESEGAPSFTFLLRPRVIQCHQTCKLLCCLSGKPTPTVKWFKGNKELTKSDYTMSHADGVVTIEIVNCKPGDSGKYKCVATNHLGTDETSCVVIVEDRRYIETTIKDLPPPPTPAIRVEDSSSSSSYFSSTHKSAATIAVTSSSSSRQESRSSKVETSSTSVSASSTSTGAKRQLKPYGKRQDSTGSTSRSRSATKELELPPDDALMGPPGFSGELPKALAVKDGDPLCLKCTVKGDPEPQITWFKNGEPLSSSDIIDLKYKQGLAALTINEVFPEDEGEYVCKATSSLGSAETKCKLKVTPMEQQVNGKGGPGDKIPRITEHLKSQEVPDGTPITLNCKIGGATKFDVVWLHNEKEIKPSKDFQYVKEGDNYLLKIAEVFPEDAGTYTCEAFNDVGETFSTCTLVILSE
;
A
#
# COMPACT_ATOMS: atom_id res chain seq x y z
N MET A 1 -18.96 -23.80 -7.38
CA MET A 1 -17.97 -23.46 -8.44
C MET A 1 -18.60 -22.41 -9.33
N VAL A 2 -17.91 -21.30 -9.59
CA VAL A 2 -18.35 -20.27 -10.54
C VAL A 2 -17.33 -20.25 -11.67
N LEU A 3 -17.80 -20.23 -12.92
CA LEU A 3 -16.96 -20.06 -14.09
C LEU A 3 -17.31 -18.71 -14.72
N ILE A 4 -16.29 -17.87 -14.92
CA ILE A 4 -16.41 -16.55 -15.55
C ILE A 4 -15.71 -16.65 -16.89
N PHE A 5 -16.39 -16.26 -17.96
CA PHE A 5 -15.89 -16.35 -19.32
C PHE A 5 -15.93 -14.98 -20.00
N GLU A 6 -14.88 -14.66 -20.74
CA GLU A 6 -14.81 -13.54 -21.67
C GLU A 6 -14.38 -14.10 -23.03
N PHE A 7 -14.97 -13.59 -24.12
CA PHE A 7 -14.57 -14.00 -25.47
C PHE A 7 -13.37 -13.18 -25.94
N LEU A 8 -12.21 -13.83 -26.05
CA LEU A 8 -10.99 -13.27 -26.61
C LEU A 8 -10.74 -13.92 -27.98
N SER A 9 -10.45 -13.10 -29.00
CA SER A 9 -10.38 -13.56 -30.39
C SER A 9 -8.94 -13.68 -30.94
N GLY A 10 -7.94 -13.25 -30.16
CA GLY A 10 -6.54 -13.18 -30.59
C GLY A 10 -5.70 -14.45 -30.42
N GLY A 11 -6.19 -15.45 -29.67
CA GLY A 11 -5.43 -16.67 -29.40
C GLY A 11 -4.29 -16.48 -28.40
N GLU A 12 -3.53 -17.55 -28.16
CA GLU A 12 -2.40 -17.56 -27.22
C GLU A 12 -1.21 -16.76 -27.77
N LEU A 13 -0.49 -16.05 -26.91
CA LEU A 13 0.61 -15.15 -27.33
C LEU A 13 1.67 -15.87 -28.19
N PHE A 14 1.99 -17.14 -27.88
CA PHE A 14 3.02 -17.88 -28.61
C PHE A 14 2.57 -18.40 -29.98
N GLU A 15 1.26 -18.51 -30.24
CA GLU A 15 0.76 -18.71 -31.62
C GLU A 15 0.77 -17.40 -32.41
N ARG A 16 0.54 -16.24 -31.76
CA ARG A 16 0.61 -14.92 -32.40
C ARG A 16 2.04 -14.57 -32.83
N ILE A 17 3.04 -14.68 -31.94
CA ILE A 17 4.43 -14.34 -32.27
C ILE A 17 5.09 -15.32 -33.25
N THR A 18 4.43 -16.42 -33.60
CA THR A 18 4.84 -17.38 -34.63
C THR A 18 3.90 -17.42 -35.84
N ALA A 19 3.05 -16.41 -36.00
CA ALA A 19 2.19 -16.26 -37.17
C ALA A 19 2.94 -15.61 -38.34
N GLU A 20 2.66 -16.05 -39.57
CA GLU A 20 3.26 -15.49 -40.77
C GLU A 20 3.00 -13.98 -40.89
N GLY A 21 4.05 -13.20 -41.15
CA GLY A 21 3.99 -11.74 -41.22
C GLY A 21 4.02 -11.02 -39.86
N TYR A 22 4.10 -11.74 -38.74
CA TYR A 22 4.38 -11.14 -37.43
C TYR A 22 5.87 -10.81 -37.29
N VAL A 23 6.21 -9.67 -36.68
CA VAL A 23 7.60 -9.21 -36.49
C VAL A 23 7.82 -8.84 -35.03
N MET A 24 8.33 -9.80 -34.25
CA MET A 24 8.68 -9.59 -32.85
C MET A 24 9.94 -8.74 -32.72
N SER A 25 10.01 -7.85 -31.73
CA SER A 25 11.21 -7.05 -31.39
C SER A 25 11.31 -6.84 -29.87
N GLU A 26 12.46 -6.37 -29.37
CA GLU A 26 12.59 -6.08 -27.92
C GLU A 26 11.55 -5.02 -27.47
N ALA A 27 11.23 -4.02 -28.29
CA ALA A 27 10.16 -3.07 -28.01
C ALA A 27 8.78 -3.72 -27.84
N GLU A 28 8.47 -4.78 -28.61
CA GLU A 28 7.24 -5.54 -28.41
C GLU A 28 7.28 -6.41 -27.15
N VAL A 29 8.42 -7.05 -26.85
CA VAL A 29 8.59 -7.81 -25.60
C VAL A 29 8.33 -6.89 -24.40
N ILE A 30 8.91 -5.69 -24.39
CA ILE A 30 8.68 -4.68 -23.35
C ILE A 30 7.19 -4.34 -23.23
N ASN A 31 6.48 -4.18 -24.35
CA ASN A 31 5.05 -3.89 -24.33
C ASN A 31 4.19 -5.04 -23.76
N TYR A 32 4.53 -6.30 -24.05
CA TYR A 32 3.86 -7.46 -23.45
C TYR A 32 4.21 -7.62 -21.96
N MET A 33 5.49 -7.53 -21.61
CA MET A 33 5.98 -7.66 -20.23
C MET A 33 5.43 -6.56 -19.31
N ARG A 34 5.25 -5.34 -19.81
CA ARG A 34 4.59 -4.25 -19.09
C ARG A 34 3.15 -4.59 -18.72
N GLN A 35 2.33 -5.02 -19.70
CA GLN A 35 0.94 -5.40 -19.45
C GLN A 35 0.82 -6.58 -18.48
N ILE A 36 1.74 -7.54 -18.57
CA ILE A 36 1.80 -8.70 -17.67
C ILE A 36 2.17 -8.25 -16.25
N CYS A 37 3.16 -7.37 -16.10
CA CYS A 37 3.50 -6.78 -14.80
C CYS A 37 2.35 -5.92 -14.24
N GLU A 38 1.59 -5.19 -15.06
CA GLU A 38 0.39 -4.44 -14.66
C GLU A 38 -0.73 -5.38 -14.16
N GLY A 39 -0.96 -6.50 -14.86
CA GLY A 39 -1.91 -7.53 -14.42
C GLY A 39 -1.51 -8.20 -13.11
N VAL A 40 -0.25 -8.65 -13.00
CA VAL A 40 0.29 -9.26 -11.76
C VAL A 40 0.28 -8.25 -10.61
N LYS A 41 0.68 -6.99 -10.84
CA LYS A 41 0.56 -5.89 -9.87
C LYS A 41 -0.88 -5.76 -9.36
N HIS A 42 -1.87 -5.74 -10.25
CA HIS A 42 -3.27 -5.55 -9.85
C HIS A 42 -3.82 -6.71 -9.01
N MET A 43 -3.34 -7.94 -9.25
CA MET A 43 -3.61 -9.08 -8.37
C MET A 43 -2.93 -8.90 -7.02
N HIS A 44 -1.64 -8.54 -7.01
CA HIS A 44 -0.83 -8.39 -5.79
C HIS A 44 -1.32 -7.28 -4.87
N GLU A 45 -1.74 -6.12 -5.41
CA GLU A 45 -2.40 -5.04 -4.64
C GLU A 45 -3.68 -5.55 -3.96
N LYS A 46 -4.44 -6.45 -4.60
CA LYS A 46 -5.61 -7.12 -4.00
C LYS A 46 -5.28 -8.29 -3.06
N ASN A 47 -4.00 -8.51 -2.75
CA ASN A 47 -3.49 -9.68 -2.02
C ASN A 47 -3.85 -11.03 -2.67
N ILE A 48 -4.00 -11.06 -3.99
CA ILE A 48 -4.20 -12.25 -4.81
C ILE A 48 -2.89 -12.58 -5.53
N ILE A 49 -2.56 -13.86 -5.66
CA ILE A 49 -1.43 -14.34 -6.49
C ILE A 49 -1.94 -15.33 -7.53
N HIS A 50 -1.16 -15.57 -8.58
CA HIS A 50 -1.60 -16.37 -9.74
C HIS A 50 -1.14 -17.84 -9.71
N LEU A 51 0.10 -18.09 -9.27
CA LEU A 51 0.76 -19.41 -9.17
C LEU A 51 0.88 -20.23 -10.47
N ASP A 52 0.52 -19.68 -11.63
CA ASP A 52 0.60 -20.32 -12.95
C ASP A 52 0.79 -19.27 -14.07
N VAL A 53 1.68 -18.30 -13.88
CA VAL A 53 2.04 -17.34 -14.95
C VAL A 53 2.95 -18.06 -15.94
N LYS A 54 2.51 -18.21 -17.19
CA LYS A 54 3.22 -18.98 -18.25
C LYS A 54 2.66 -18.64 -19.64
N PRO A 55 3.36 -18.99 -20.74
CA PRO A 55 2.90 -18.82 -22.12
C PRO A 55 1.44 -19.23 -22.40
N GLU A 56 1.04 -20.42 -21.94
CA GLU A 56 -0.32 -20.99 -22.09
C GLU A 56 -1.42 -20.10 -21.48
N ASN A 57 -1.07 -19.31 -20.45
CA ASN A 57 -2.02 -18.51 -19.67
C ASN A 57 -2.01 -17.01 -20.07
N ILE A 58 -1.48 -16.68 -21.26
CA ILE A 58 -1.41 -15.31 -21.78
C ILE A 58 -2.08 -15.26 -23.15
N MET A 59 -3.24 -14.58 -23.22
CA MET A 59 -4.10 -14.57 -24.41
C MET A 59 -4.26 -13.16 -24.97
N CYS A 60 -4.12 -13.04 -26.30
CA CYS A 60 -4.29 -11.77 -27.01
C CYS A 60 -5.79 -11.43 -27.16
N GLN A 61 -6.15 -10.17 -26.93
CA GLN A 61 -7.55 -9.73 -26.93
C GLN A 61 -8.20 -9.89 -28.31
N THR A 62 -7.49 -9.50 -29.37
CA THR A 62 -7.88 -9.71 -30.78
C THR A 62 -6.70 -10.14 -31.63
N ARG A 63 -6.96 -10.65 -32.84
CA ARG A 63 -5.92 -11.11 -33.78
C ARG A 63 -4.94 -10.01 -34.22
N THR A 64 -5.34 -8.74 -34.09
CA THR A 64 -4.55 -7.57 -34.48
C THR A 64 -4.03 -6.79 -33.28
N SER A 65 -4.76 -6.72 -32.16
CA SER A 65 -4.36 -5.96 -30.98
C SER A 65 -3.19 -6.59 -30.23
N THR A 66 -2.18 -5.79 -29.89
CA THR A 66 -1.06 -6.17 -28.99
C THR A 66 -1.47 -6.20 -27.51
N ASN A 67 -2.75 -6.05 -27.19
CA ASN A 67 -3.28 -6.18 -25.84
C ASN A 67 -3.35 -7.66 -25.42
N VAL A 68 -2.80 -7.98 -24.25
CA VAL A 68 -2.85 -9.33 -23.64
C VAL A 68 -3.62 -9.33 -22.33
N LYS A 69 -4.22 -10.48 -22.00
CA LYS A 69 -4.78 -10.77 -20.68
C LYS A 69 -4.17 -12.03 -20.09
N LEU A 70 -4.00 -12.02 -18.77
CA LEU A 70 -3.76 -13.22 -17.97
C LEU A 70 -5.07 -14.03 -17.87
N ILE A 71 -4.99 -15.34 -18.03
CA ILE A 71 -6.11 -16.27 -17.98
C ILE A 71 -5.77 -17.52 -17.13
N ASP A 72 -6.76 -18.39 -16.90
CA ASP A 72 -6.72 -19.51 -15.95
C ASP A 72 -6.25 -19.10 -14.54
N PHE A 73 -7.11 -18.31 -13.87
CA PHE A 73 -7.04 -18.03 -12.44
C PHE A 73 -7.29 -19.27 -11.55
N GLY A 74 -7.18 -20.49 -12.09
CA GLY A 74 -7.54 -21.72 -11.38
C GLY A 74 -6.57 -22.13 -10.27
N LEU A 75 -5.29 -21.76 -10.38
CA LEU A 75 -4.34 -21.85 -9.25
C LEU A 75 -4.28 -20.57 -8.41
N ALA A 76 -4.85 -19.47 -8.91
CA ALA A 76 -4.88 -18.20 -8.21
C ALA A 76 -5.71 -18.30 -6.92
N THR A 77 -5.25 -17.62 -5.86
CA THR A 77 -5.98 -17.50 -4.59
C THR A 77 -5.53 -16.26 -3.81
N LYS A 78 -6.29 -15.91 -2.78
CA LYS A 78 -5.95 -14.83 -1.85
C LYS A 78 -4.91 -15.32 -0.83
N LEU A 79 -3.99 -14.44 -0.42
CA LEU A 79 -3.02 -14.72 0.63
C LEU A 79 -3.70 -14.80 2.02
N ASP A 80 -4.10 -16.00 2.45
CA ASP A 80 -4.54 -16.29 3.82
C ASP A 80 -3.58 -17.29 4.49
N PRO A 81 -2.84 -16.91 5.55
CA PRO A 81 -1.86 -17.79 6.19
C PRO A 81 -2.48 -18.96 6.98
N ASN A 82 -3.82 -19.04 7.04
CA ASN A 82 -4.54 -20.19 7.61
C ASN A 82 -4.98 -21.19 6.52
N GLU A 83 -4.90 -20.84 5.22
CA GLU A 83 -5.26 -21.73 4.11
C GLU A 83 -4.02 -22.49 3.57
N VAL A 84 -4.21 -23.77 3.24
CA VAL A 84 -3.18 -24.62 2.61
C VAL A 84 -3.38 -24.60 1.10
N VAL A 85 -2.31 -24.22 0.39
CA VAL A 85 -2.32 -23.86 -1.03
C VAL A 85 -1.94 -25.07 -1.88
N LYS A 86 -2.92 -25.53 -2.67
CA LYS A 86 -2.81 -26.73 -3.49
C LYS A 86 -2.32 -26.41 -4.90
N ILE A 87 -1.04 -26.66 -5.13
CA ILE A 87 -0.34 -26.45 -6.41
C ILE A 87 -0.10 -27.80 -7.10
N SER A 88 -0.15 -27.85 -8.43
CA SER A 88 0.30 -29.00 -9.22
C SER A 88 1.34 -28.49 -10.21
N THR A 89 2.54 -29.06 -10.23
CA THR A 89 3.66 -28.61 -11.07
C THR A 89 3.40 -29.01 -12.54
N GLY A 90 2.75 -28.14 -13.31
CA GLY A 90 2.32 -28.42 -14.68
C GLY A 90 3.42 -28.30 -15.75
N THR A 91 4.40 -27.42 -15.53
CA THR A 91 5.56 -27.24 -16.43
C THR A 91 6.81 -26.96 -15.60
N ALA A 92 7.88 -27.72 -15.80
CA ALA A 92 9.08 -27.69 -14.96
C ALA A 92 9.79 -26.32 -14.96
N GLU A 93 9.95 -25.70 -16.12
CA GLU A 93 10.77 -24.48 -16.29
C GLU A 93 10.16 -23.20 -15.68
N PHE A 94 8.83 -23.13 -15.52
CA PHE A 94 8.13 -21.98 -14.92
C PHE A 94 7.92 -22.14 -13.40
N ALA A 95 8.18 -23.33 -12.85
CA ALA A 95 8.10 -23.55 -11.41
C ALA A 95 9.21 -22.76 -10.69
N ALA A 96 8.85 -22.01 -9.65
CA ALA A 96 9.83 -21.31 -8.82
C ALA A 96 10.57 -22.29 -7.88
N PRO A 97 11.82 -22.00 -7.46
CA PRO A 97 12.59 -22.87 -6.57
C PRO A 97 11.82 -23.26 -5.30
N GLU A 98 11.06 -22.32 -4.73
CA GLU A 98 10.21 -22.59 -3.56
C GLU A 98 9.13 -23.65 -3.82
N ILE A 99 8.56 -23.74 -5.03
CA ILE A 99 7.58 -24.78 -5.39
C ILE A 99 8.28 -26.15 -5.48
N VAL A 100 9.48 -26.18 -6.08
CA VAL A 100 10.29 -27.40 -6.25
C VAL A 100 10.81 -27.93 -4.90
N GLU A 101 11.21 -27.04 -4.01
CA GLU A 101 11.69 -27.36 -2.66
C GLU A 101 10.56 -27.52 -1.62
N ARG A 102 9.30 -27.25 -2.01
CA ARG A 102 8.08 -27.24 -1.17
C ARG A 102 8.14 -26.25 0.00
N GLU A 103 8.85 -25.15 -0.21
CA GLU A 103 8.87 -24.00 0.67
C GLU A 103 7.57 -23.17 0.57
N PRO A 104 7.36 -22.20 1.48
CA PRO A 104 6.16 -21.37 1.46
C PRO A 104 6.15 -20.40 0.27
N VAL A 105 5.05 -20.37 -0.48
CA VAL A 105 4.87 -19.53 -1.69
C VAL A 105 4.35 -18.12 -1.36
N GLY A 106 4.30 -17.24 -2.36
CA GLY A 106 3.65 -15.92 -2.25
C GLY A 106 3.86 -15.05 -3.50
N PHE A 107 3.79 -13.72 -3.35
CA PHE A 107 3.91 -12.74 -4.44
C PHE A 107 5.18 -12.94 -5.28
N TYR A 108 6.33 -13.18 -4.63
CA TYR A 108 7.62 -13.38 -5.30
C TYR A 108 7.69 -14.67 -6.14
N THR A 109 6.75 -15.60 -5.94
CA THR A 109 6.64 -16.85 -6.71
C THR A 109 6.09 -16.57 -8.11
N ASP A 110 5.12 -15.67 -8.26
CA ASP A 110 4.68 -15.17 -9.57
C ASP A 110 5.82 -14.41 -10.28
N MET A 111 6.59 -13.62 -9.54
CA MET A 111 7.68 -12.81 -10.09
C MET A 111 8.84 -13.65 -10.66
N TRP A 112 9.09 -14.87 -10.15
CA TRP A 112 10.01 -15.81 -10.79
C TRP A 112 9.55 -16.15 -12.21
N ALA A 113 8.28 -16.51 -12.37
CA ALA A 113 7.73 -16.91 -13.66
C ALA A 113 7.65 -15.73 -14.65
N VAL A 114 7.46 -14.49 -14.16
CA VAL A 114 7.66 -13.24 -14.95
C VAL A 114 9.10 -13.14 -15.45
N GLY A 115 10.10 -13.50 -14.64
CA GLY A 115 11.51 -13.55 -15.05
C GLY A 115 11.81 -14.62 -16.11
N VAL A 116 11.28 -15.83 -15.93
CA VAL A 116 11.39 -16.93 -16.92
C VAL A 116 10.74 -16.51 -18.24
N LEU A 117 9.54 -15.91 -18.18
CA LEU A 117 8.83 -15.44 -19.36
C LEU A 117 9.59 -14.34 -20.11
N ALA A 118 10.23 -13.39 -19.39
CA ALA A 118 11.06 -12.36 -20.02
C ALA A 118 12.26 -12.97 -20.78
N TYR A 119 12.95 -13.95 -20.18
CA TYR A 119 14.03 -14.69 -20.84
C TYR A 119 13.53 -15.40 -22.11
N VAL A 120 12.41 -16.13 -22.00
CA VAL A 120 11.79 -16.87 -23.10
C VAL A 120 11.33 -15.94 -24.24
N LEU A 121 10.71 -14.79 -23.93
CA LEU A 121 10.23 -13.85 -24.94
C LEU A 121 11.37 -13.14 -25.69
N LEU A 122 12.58 -13.03 -25.10
CA LEU A 122 13.74 -12.42 -25.75
C LEU A 122 14.59 -13.43 -26.56
N SER A 123 14.61 -14.70 -26.16
CA SER A 123 15.51 -15.71 -26.72
C SER A 123 14.83 -16.83 -27.50
N GLY A 124 13.56 -17.12 -27.22
CA GLY A 124 12.88 -18.37 -27.58
C GLY A 124 13.28 -19.59 -26.72
N LEU A 125 14.34 -19.45 -25.92
CA LEU A 125 14.93 -20.51 -25.10
C LEU A 125 14.39 -20.50 -23.67
N SER A 126 14.57 -21.60 -22.95
CA SER A 126 14.18 -21.75 -21.55
C SER A 126 15.44 -21.71 -20.65
N PRO A 127 15.51 -20.82 -19.64
CA PRO A 127 16.76 -20.55 -18.91
C PRO A 127 17.25 -21.73 -18.05
N PHE A 128 16.38 -22.68 -17.75
CA PHE A 128 16.69 -23.86 -16.92
C PHE A 128 16.61 -25.18 -17.67
N ALA A 129 16.55 -25.15 -19.01
CA ALA A 129 16.37 -26.35 -19.83
C ALA A 129 17.43 -27.44 -19.53
N GLY A 130 16.96 -28.63 -19.16
CA GLY A 130 17.76 -29.86 -19.15
C GLY A 130 17.26 -30.86 -20.19
N GLU A 131 17.89 -32.03 -20.28
CA GLU A 131 17.46 -33.11 -21.19
C GLU A 131 16.04 -33.62 -20.89
N ASN A 132 15.54 -33.37 -19.68
CA ASN A 132 14.25 -33.82 -19.18
C ASN A 132 13.74 -32.92 -18.03
N ASP A 133 12.49 -33.11 -17.61
CA ASP A 133 11.87 -32.33 -16.53
C ASP A 133 12.58 -32.50 -15.18
N ILE A 134 13.19 -33.65 -14.87
CA ILE A 134 13.88 -33.88 -13.59
C ILE A 134 15.16 -33.05 -13.52
N GLU A 135 15.90 -32.97 -14.63
CA GLU A 135 17.06 -32.09 -14.74
C GLU A 135 16.66 -30.61 -14.79
N THR A 136 15.59 -30.27 -15.51
CA THR A 136 15.05 -28.90 -15.53
C THR A 136 14.70 -28.43 -14.11
N LEU A 137 14.03 -29.27 -13.31
CA LEU A 137 13.73 -28.99 -11.90
C LEU A 137 14.99 -28.94 -11.01
N LYS A 138 16.04 -29.71 -11.32
CA LYS A 138 17.35 -29.65 -10.65
C LYS A 138 18.05 -28.31 -10.93
N ASN A 139 18.01 -27.82 -12.17
CA ASN A 139 18.62 -26.55 -12.56
C ASN A 139 17.87 -25.36 -11.95
N VAL A 140 16.52 -25.37 -11.99
CA VAL A 140 15.65 -24.44 -11.22
C VAL A 140 16.02 -24.46 -9.73
N LYS A 141 16.14 -25.64 -9.11
CA LYS A 141 16.46 -25.78 -7.69
C LYS A 141 17.86 -25.27 -7.33
N ALA A 142 18.84 -25.47 -8.21
CA ALA A 142 20.18 -24.89 -8.07
C ALA A 142 20.17 -23.36 -8.30
N CYS A 143 19.18 -22.85 -9.06
CA CYS A 143 19.18 -21.53 -9.69
C CYS A 143 20.38 -21.37 -10.64
N ASP A 144 20.65 -22.43 -11.38
CA ASP A 144 21.78 -22.58 -12.32
C ASP A 144 21.29 -22.25 -13.73
N TRP A 145 21.72 -21.08 -14.23
CA TRP A 145 21.36 -20.51 -15.53
C TRP A 145 22.36 -19.40 -15.90
N ASP A 146 22.50 -19.10 -17.20
CA ASP A 146 23.16 -17.89 -17.71
C ASP A 146 22.48 -17.43 -19.00
N PHE A 147 23.00 -16.40 -19.66
CA PHE A 147 22.52 -15.92 -20.95
C PHE A 147 23.24 -16.62 -22.10
N ASP A 148 22.47 -17.29 -22.97
CA ASP A 148 22.97 -17.83 -24.23
C ASP A 148 23.59 -16.73 -25.11
N GLU A 149 24.84 -16.92 -25.55
CA GLU A 149 25.64 -15.88 -26.22
C GLU A 149 25.03 -15.43 -27.57
N GLU A 150 24.46 -16.35 -28.35
CA GLU A 150 23.88 -16.07 -29.67
C GLU A 150 22.44 -15.53 -29.54
N ALA A 151 21.65 -16.09 -28.61
CA ALA A 151 20.29 -15.65 -28.39
C ALA A 151 20.25 -14.22 -27.83
N PHE A 152 21.17 -13.88 -26.92
CA PHE A 152 21.23 -12.59 -26.26
C PHE A 152 22.25 -11.60 -26.84
N ALA A 153 22.92 -11.89 -27.96
CA ALA A 153 23.91 -11.00 -28.58
C ALA A 153 23.39 -9.55 -28.73
N ASN A 154 22.23 -9.36 -29.37
CA ASN A 154 21.63 -8.06 -29.66
C ASN A 154 20.64 -7.58 -28.57
N VAL A 155 20.43 -8.35 -27.50
CA VAL A 155 19.48 -8.02 -26.43
C VAL A 155 20.10 -7.01 -25.46
N SER A 156 19.34 -5.99 -25.05
CA SER A 156 19.85 -4.88 -24.26
C SER A 156 20.37 -5.27 -22.87
N ASN A 157 21.25 -4.43 -22.31
CA ASN A 157 21.76 -4.63 -20.97
C ASN A 157 20.70 -4.39 -19.88
N GLU A 158 19.70 -3.54 -20.13
CA GLU A 158 18.58 -3.35 -19.20
C GLU A 158 17.68 -4.58 -19.15
N ALA A 159 17.46 -5.27 -20.28
CA ALA A 159 16.73 -6.54 -20.33
C ALA A 159 17.47 -7.63 -19.54
N LYS A 160 18.78 -7.75 -19.74
CA LYS A 160 19.65 -8.68 -19.01
C LYS A 160 19.65 -8.40 -17.50
N ASP A 161 19.68 -7.13 -17.10
CA ASP A 161 19.57 -6.71 -15.69
C ASP A 161 18.18 -7.02 -15.10
N PHE A 162 17.10 -6.76 -15.85
CA PHE A 162 15.73 -7.09 -15.43
C PHE A 162 15.57 -8.58 -15.11
N ILE A 163 16.05 -9.46 -16.00
CA ILE A 163 16.03 -10.92 -15.79
C ILE A 163 16.89 -11.32 -14.59
N ARG A 164 18.13 -10.81 -14.49
CA ARG A 164 19.05 -11.09 -13.36
C ARG A 164 18.45 -10.76 -12.00
N ARG A 165 17.60 -9.73 -11.91
CA ARG A 165 16.92 -9.32 -10.66
C ARG A 165 15.62 -10.08 -10.37
N LEU A 166 15.16 -10.95 -11.28
CA LEU A 166 13.98 -11.82 -11.09
C LEU A 166 14.36 -13.29 -10.90
N LEU A 167 15.32 -13.81 -11.67
CA LEU A 167 15.82 -15.19 -11.58
C LEU A 167 16.86 -15.35 -10.46
N VAL A 168 16.43 -15.05 -9.23
CA VAL A 168 17.24 -15.12 -8.01
C VAL A 168 16.65 -16.19 -7.07
N LYS A 169 17.48 -17.11 -6.57
CA LYS A 169 17.01 -18.17 -5.64
C LYS A 169 16.32 -17.61 -4.41
N ASN A 170 16.90 -16.61 -3.74
CA ASN A 170 16.25 -15.95 -2.61
C ASN A 170 15.08 -15.09 -3.10
N LYS A 171 13.86 -15.59 -2.91
CA LYS A 171 12.61 -14.95 -3.29
C LYS A 171 12.44 -13.53 -2.72
N GLU A 172 12.94 -13.24 -1.51
CA GLU A 172 12.84 -11.90 -0.88
C GLU A 172 13.73 -10.84 -1.57
N LYS A 173 14.65 -11.26 -2.46
CA LYS A 173 15.49 -10.36 -3.28
C LYS A 173 14.97 -10.12 -4.70
N ARG A 174 13.90 -10.80 -5.13
CA ARG A 174 13.33 -10.62 -6.47
C ARG A 174 12.58 -9.28 -6.54
N LEU A 175 12.60 -8.61 -7.69
CA LEU A 175 11.77 -7.43 -7.92
C LEU A 175 10.29 -7.74 -7.70
N THR A 176 9.56 -6.81 -7.10
CA THR A 176 8.09 -6.79 -7.10
C THR A 176 7.54 -6.27 -8.42
N ALA A 177 6.26 -6.53 -8.72
CA ALA A 177 5.61 -6.04 -9.94
C ALA A 177 5.68 -4.50 -10.07
N HIS A 178 5.60 -3.76 -8.95
CA HIS A 178 5.79 -2.31 -8.92
C HIS A 178 7.22 -1.89 -9.30
N GLU A 179 8.24 -2.56 -8.75
CA GLU A 179 9.65 -2.29 -9.06
C GLU A 179 10.00 -2.70 -10.50
N CYS A 180 9.39 -3.75 -11.05
CA CYS A 180 9.49 -4.11 -12.46
C CYS A 180 8.98 -2.98 -13.37
N LEU A 181 7.80 -2.41 -13.10
CA LEU A 181 7.23 -1.30 -13.88
C LEU A 181 8.02 0.02 -13.73
N MET A 182 8.83 0.17 -12.68
CA MET A 182 9.76 1.29 -12.51
C MET A 182 11.16 1.01 -13.08
N HIS A 183 11.46 -0.23 -13.49
CA HIS A 183 12.78 -0.63 -13.99
C HIS A 183 13.09 0.06 -15.33
N ALA A 184 14.36 0.39 -15.57
CA ALA A 184 14.80 1.11 -16.76
C ALA A 184 14.34 0.42 -18.07
N TRP A 185 14.29 -0.92 -18.08
CA TRP A 185 13.84 -1.71 -19.22
C TRP A 185 12.35 -1.52 -19.56
N LEU A 186 11.48 -1.35 -18.55
CA LEU A 186 10.04 -1.15 -18.74
C LEU A 186 9.61 0.34 -18.62
N ARG A 187 10.58 1.27 -18.55
CA ARG A 187 10.34 2.72 -18.46
C ARG A 187 11.08 3.58 -19.51
N GLY A 188 12.11 3.05 -20.18
CA GLY A 188 12.97 3.81 -21.10
C GLY A 188 12.31 4.25 -22.41
N ASP A 189 13.13 4.75 -23.35
CA ASP A 189 12.72 4.91 -24.75
C ASP A 189 13.02 3.62 -25.52
N TYR A 190 12.01 3.12 -26.24
CA TYR A 190 12.06 1.89 -27.02
C TYR A 190 12.04 2.16 -28.53
N SER A 191 11.94 3.42 -28.95
CA SER A 191 12.02 3.85 -30.35
C SER A 191 13.23 3.29 -31.12
N PRO A 192 14.42 3.08 -30.52
CA PRO A 192 15.53 2.42 -31.22
C PRO A 192 15.53 0.88 -31.12
N ARG A 193 14.64 0.25 -30.35
CA ARG A 193 14.66 -1.19 -30.01
C ARG A 193 13.83 -2.05 -30.99
N LEU A 194 13.96 -1.75 -32.28
CA LEU A 194 13.13 -2.28 -33.37
C LEU A 194 13.80 -3.40 -34.19
N GLU A 195 14.95 -3.91 -33.77
CA GLU A 195 15.56 -5.07 -34.43
C GLU A 195 14.65 -6.30 -34.31
N PRO A 196 14.43 -7.04 -35.41
CA PRO A 196 13.53 -8.19 -35.41
C PRO A 196 14.19 -9.40 -34.75
N ILE A 197 13.49 -10.02 -33.80
CA ILE A 197 13.87 -11.31 -33.22
C ILE A 197 13.34 -12.39 -34.18
N ASP A 198 14.21 -13.33 -34.59
CA ASP A 198 13.83 -14.40 -35.52
C ASP A 198 12.71 -15.27 -34.94
N MET A 199 11.58 -15.30 -35.66
CA MET A 199 10.39 -16.09 -35.38
C MET A 199 10.70 -17.58 -35.15
N MET A 200 11.71 -18.12 -35.84
CA MET A 200 12.11 -19.52 -35.73
C MET A 200 12.54 -19.90 -34.30
N ARG A 201 13.07 -18.94 -33.52
CA ARG A 201 13.47 -19.15 -32.11
C ARG A 201 12.30 -19.59 -31.22
N TYR A 202 11.07 -19.17 -31.51
CA TYR A 202 9.88 -19.50 -30.70
C TYR A 202 9.20 -20.82 -31.11
N ILE A 203 9.57 -21.41 -32.25
CA ILE A 203 8.96 -22.65 -32.75
C ILE A 203 9.16 -23.85 -31.79
N PRO A 204 10.36 -24.13 -31.25
CA PRO A 204 10.57 -25.27 -30.36
C PRO A 204 9.71 -25.22 -29.10
N ILE A 205 9.60 -24.04 -28.46
CA ILE A 205 8.76 -23.90 -27.24
C ILE A 205 7.26 -23.93 -27.57
N ARG A 206 6.82 -23.33 -28.68
CA ARG A 206 5.44 -23.45 -29.16
C ARG A 206 5.05 -24.90 -29.40
N ASP A 207 5.90 -25.67 -30.08
CA ASP A 207 5.58 -27.05 -30.42
C ASP A 207 5.74 -27.99 -29.20
N LYS A 208 6.62 -27.67 -28.24
CA LYS A 208 6.65 -28.28 -26.88
C LYS A 208 5.36 -28.02 -26.10
N ILE A 209 4.76 -26.84 -26.22
CA ILE A 209 3.44 -26.53 -25.62
C ILE A 209 2.35 -27.35 -26.33
N ARG A 210 2.28 -27.31 -27.67
CA ARG A 210 1.30 -28.06 -28.47
C ARG A 210 1.32 -29.57 -28.17
N ALA A 211 2.51 -30.16 -28.01
CA ALA A 211 2.69 -31.58 -27.72
C ALA A 211 2.02 -32.05 -26.41
N LYS A 212 1.69 -31.14 -25.47
CA LYS A 212 0.92 -31.46 -24.26
C LYS A 212 -0.55 -31.81 -24.53
N TYR A 213 -1.08 -31.47 -25.71
CA TYR A 213 -2.50 -31.56 -26.05
C TYR A 213 -2.72 -32.46 -27.27
N LYS A 214 -3.25 -33.68 -27.03
CA LYS A 214 -3.39 -34.72 -28.06
C LYS A 214 -4.24 -34.36 -29.29
N GLU A 215 -5.06 -33.30 -29.22
CA GLU A 215 -5.96 -32.88 -30.30
C GLU A 215 -5.87 -31.37 -30.61
N TRP A 216 -4.67 -30.78 -30.55
CA TRP A 216 -4.47 -29.32 -30.75
C TRP A 216 -5.10 -28.77 -32.03
N GLU A 217 -5.05 -29.54 -33.13
CA GLU A 217 -5.57 -29.14 -34.45
C GLU A 217 -7.09 -29.06 -34.54
N LYS A 218 -7.82 -29.71 -33.62
CA LYS A 218 -9.28 -29.53 -33.53
C LYS A 218 -9.57 -28.21 -32.83
N PHE A 219 -10.65 -27.54 -33.24
CA PHE A 219 -11.20 -26.36 -32.56
C PHE A 219 -11.79 -26.73 -31.19
N LEU A 220 -10.93 -27.10 -30.25
CA LEU A 220 -11.20 -27.09 -28.82
C LEU A 220 -11.47 -25.65 -28.42
N LEU A 221 -12.77 -25.29 -28.42
CA LEU A 221 -13.30 -24.13 -27.69
C LEU A 221 -12.58 -24.03 -26.33
N PRO A 222 -12.23 -22.82 -25.84
CA PRO A 222 -11.48 -22.68 -24.58
C PRO A 222 -12.09 -23.46 -23.41
N ILE A 223 -13.40 -23.66 -23.39
CA ILE A 223 -14.12 -24.48 -22.40
C ILE A 223 -13.67 -25.95 -22.36
N GLY A 224 -13.24 -26.54 -23.48
CA GLY A 224 -12.70 -27.90 -23.55
C GLY A 224 -11.24 -27.97 -23.08
N ARG A 225 -10.40 -27.00 -23.47
CA ARG A 225 -9.03 -26.86 -22.92
C ARG A 225 -9.09 -26.67 -21.40
N LEU A 226 -10.01 -25.83 -20.91
CA LEU A 226 -10.25 -25.65 -19.47
C LEU A 226 -10.75 -26.95 -18.80
N ALA A 227 -11.74 -27.65 -19.36
CA ALA A 227 -12.31 -28.86 -18.76
C ALA A 227 -11.28 -29.99 -18.54
N GLU A 228 -10.34 -30.19 -19.46
CA GLU A 228 -9.33 -31.24 -19.35
C GLU A 228 -7.98 -30.78 -18.75
N TYR A 229 -7.60 -29.50 -18.87
CA TYR A 229 -6.24 -29.02 -18.56
C TYR A 229 -6.13 -27.94 -17.48
N SER A 230 -7.22 -27.27 -17.07
CA SER A 230 -7.20 -26.26 -16.00
C SER A 230 -7.12 -26.83 -14.58
N SER A 231 -7.15 -25.96 -13.56
CA SER A 231 -7.23 -26.35 -12.16
C SER A 231 -8.49 -27.13 -11.75
N LEU A 232 -9.48 -27.34 -12.65
CA LEU A 232 -10.54 -28.33 -12.44
C LEU A 232 -9.98 -29.72 -12.10
N ARG A 233 -8.72 -29.98 -12.48
CA ARG A 233 -7.89 -31.12 -12.03
C ARG A 233 -7.76 -31.25 -10.50
N LYS A 234 -7.98 -30.19 -9.71
CA LYS A 234 -8.08 -30.24 -8.23
C LYS A 234 -9.20 -31.18 -7.75
N LEU A 235 -10.18 -31.49 -8.60
CA LEU A 235 -11.27 -32.45 -8.35
C LEU A 235 -10.96 -33.87 -8.86
N GLN A 236 -9.89 -34.07 -9.65
CA GLN A 236 -9.46 -35.38 -10.17
C GLN A 236 -8.27 -35.94 -9.38
N LEU A 237 -8.45 -36.09 -8.06
CA LEU A 237 -7.41 -36.45 -7.09
C LEU A 237 -6.60 -37.71 -7.43
N GLU A 238 -7.20 -38.70 -8.08
CA GLU A 238 -6.55 -39.97 -8.44
C GLU A 238 -5.60 -39.85 -9.65
N LYS A 239 -5.76 -38.79 -10.44
CA LYS A 239 -4.96 -38.51 -11.66
C LYS A 239 -3.97 -37.36 -11.41
N TYR A 240 -4.44 -36.32 -10.71
CA TYR A 240 -3.75 -35.13 -10.26
C TYR A 240 -2.87 -35.34 -9.01
N ARG A 241 -1.54 -35.50 -9.13
CA ARG A 241 -0.63 -35.28 -7.99
C ARG A 241 -0.61 -33.80 -7.60
N ILE A 242 -1.48 -33.45 -6.66
CA ILE A 242 -1.49 -32.16 -5.99
C ILE A 242 -0.41 -32.15 -4.90
N HIS A 243 0.24 -31.00 -4.71
CA HIS A 243 1.17 -30.75 -3.62
C HIS A 243 0.59 -29.68 -2.70
N ASP A 244 0.54 -30.02 -1.41
CA ASP A 244 0.22 -29.09 -0.33
C ASP A 244 1.44 -28.21 -0.06
N THR A 245 1.29 -26.93 -0.39
CA THR A 245 2.20 -25.85 0.02
C THR A 245 1.43 -24.93 0.98
N HIS A 246 2.12 -24.04 1.70
CA HIS A 246 1.46 -23.05 2.56
C HIS A 246 1.99 -21.66 2.24
N PHE A 247 1.29 -20.62 2.72
CA PHE A 247 1.74 -19.26 2.48
C PHE A 247 2.87 -18.82 3.39
N ASP A 248 3.80 -18.06 2.82
CA ASP A 248 4.79 -17.36 3.61
C ASP A 248 4.12 -16.25 4.43
N ARG A 249 3.85 -16.53 5.71
CA ARG A 249 3.21 -15.58 6.64
C ARG A 249 3.94 -14.22 6.71
N ARG A 250 5.23 -14.14 6.37
CA ARG A 250 5.95 -12.87 6.28
C ARG A 250 5.36 -11.92 5.25
N GLN A 251 4.72 -12.45 4.20
CA GLN A 251 4.11 -11.69 3.11
C GLN A 251 2.71 -11.16 3.45
N CYS A 252 2.10 -11.63 4.56
CA CYS A 252 0.84 -11.10 5.09
C CYS A 252 1.03 -9.81 5.92
N ALA A 253 2.25 -9.58 6.41
CA ALA A 253 2.66 -8.32 7.01
C ALA A 253 2.74 -7.20 5.95
N PRO A 254 2.72 -5.91 6.34
CA PRO A 254 2.67 -4.80 5.39
C PRO A 254 3.89 -4.73 4.47
N ARG A 255 3.69 -4.26 3.24
CA ARG A 255 4.67 -4.22 2.16
C ARG A 255 4.76 -2.82 1.58
N PHE A 256 5.94 -2.20 1.66
CA PHE A 256 6.25 -0.98 0.94
C PHE A 256 6.48 -1.29 -0.54
N VAL A 257 5.43 -1.15 -1.34
CA VAL A 257 5.48 -1.39 -2.80
C VAL A 257 5.95 -0.16 -3.58
N ILE A 258 5.85 1.02 -2.97
CA ILE A 258 6.59 2.22 -3.35
C ILE A 258 7.24 2.76 -2.07
N ARG A 259 8.58 2.79 -2.03
CA ARG A 259 9.34 3.28 -0.86
C ARG A 259 9.46 4.82 -0.88
N PRO A 260 9.48 5.48 0.30
CA PRO A 260 9.78 6.90 0.37
C PRO A 260 11.19 7.17 -0.19
N GLN A 261 11.37 8.32 -0.84
CA GLN A 261 12.64 8.74 -1.43
C GLN A 261 13.31 9.80 -0.56
N ASN A 262 14.65 9.78 -0.52
CA ASN A 262 15.44 10.78 0.22
C ASN A 262 15.17 12.19 -0.33
N ALA A 263 15.18 13.19 0.56
CA ALA A 263 14.80 14.55 0.24
C ALA A 263 15.89 15.56 0.62
N PHE A 264 15.89 16.68 -0.12
CA PHE A 264 16.73 17.84 0.11
C PHE A 264 15.86 19.09 0.19
N ALA A 265 16.17 20.01 1.11
CA ALA A 265 15.53 21.31 1.20
C ALA A 265 16.45 22.37 1.81
N TYR A 266 16.09 23.64 1.59
CA TYR A 266 16.65 24.75 2.34
C TYR A 266 15.81 25.06 3.58
N GLU A 267 16.46 25.62 4.60
CA GLU A 267 15.80 26.08 5.82
C GLU A 267 14.61 27.02 5.53
N GLY A 268 13.49 26.76 6.20
CA GLY A 268 12.20 27.41 5.97
C GLY A 268 11.30 26.75 4.91
N GLN A 269 11.78 25.82 4.09
CA GLN A 269 10.96 25.12 3.08
C GLN A 269 10.20 23.93 3.68
N SER A 270 9.11 23.48 3.03
CA SER A 270 8.42 22.23 3.41
C SER A 270 8.82 21.05 2.53
N VAL A 271 8.95 19.86 3.11
CA VAL A 271 9.38 18.62 2.43
C VAL A 271 8.26 17.58 2.47
N LYS A 272 7.99 16.93 1.33
CA LYS A 272 7.02 15.84 1.21
C LYS A 272 7.69 14.49 0.91
N PHE A 273 7.52 13.53 1.81
CA PHE A 273 7.73 12.11 1.57
C PHE A 273 6.42 11.45 1.10
N SER A 274 6.51 10.43 0.26
CA SER A 274 5.35 9.68 -0.24
C SER A 274 5.72 8.24 -0.54
N CYS A 275 4.83 7.31 -0.20
CA CYS A 275 5.04 5.87 -0.29
C CYS A 275 3.70 5.14 -0.44
N ARG A 276 3.73 3.90 -0.94
CA ARG A 276 2.54 3.03 -1.04
C ARG A 276 2.75 1.76 -0.23
N ILE A 277 1.77 1.44 0.61
CA ILE A 277 1.86 0.36 1.60
C ILE A 277 0.64 -0.56 1.43
N VAL A 278 0.90 -1.79 0.98
CA VAL A 278 -0.11 -2.83 0.72
C VAL A 278 -0.04 -3.88 1.83
N GLY A 279 -1.17 -4.49 2.22
CA GLY A 279 -1.19 -5.61 3.16
C GLY A 279 -2.51 -6.36 3.19
N VAL A 280 -2.51 -7.58 3.75
CA VAL A 280 -3.72 -8.42 3.87
C VAL A 280 -4.77 -7.79 4.80
N ALA A 281 -4.29 -7.07 5.81
CA ALA A 281 -5.05 -6.18 6.68
C ALA A 281 -4.41 -4.78 6.66
N VAL A 282 -5.25 -3.75 6.74
CA VAL A 282 -4.85 -2.33 6.73
C VAL A 282 -3.82 -2.06 7.83
N PRO A 283 -2.65 -1.46 7.51
CA PRO A 283 -1.60 -1.23 8.48
C PRO A 283 -1.81 0.06 9.29
N THR A 284 -1.43 0.01 10.56
CA THR A 284 -1.09 1.23 11.31
C THR A 284 0.26 1.75 10.81
N VAL A 285 0.36 3.05 10.55
CA VAL A 285 1.57 3.67 9.97
C VAL A 285 2.08 4.80 10.88
N CYS A 286 3.28 4.58 11.43
CA CYS A 286 3.96 5.49 12.34
C CYS A 286 5.25 6.03 11.69
N TRP A 287 5.71 7.19 12.14
CA TRP A 287 6.95 7.82 11.69
C TRP A 287 7.82 8.10 12.91
N PHE A 288 9.12 7.87 12.79
CA PHE A 288 10.09 8.06 13.86
C PHE A 288 11.26 8.92 13.41
N HIS A 289 11.81 9.72 14.32
CA HIS A 289 13.05 10.47 14.14
C HIS A 289 13.81 10.49 15.47
N ASN A 290 15.12 10.25 15.45
CA ASN A 290 15.95 10.09 16.66
C ASN A 290 15.35 9.13 17.70
N ASN A 291 14.77 8.01 17.23
CA ASN A 291 14.01 7.01 18.00
C ASN A 291 12.74 7.49 18.72
N MET A 292 12.31 8.74 18.51
CA MET A 292 11.03 9.25 19.02
C MET A 292 9.94 9.12 17.96
N GLU A 293 8.74 8.69 18.36
CA GLU A 293 7.58 8.66 17.46
C GLU A 293 7.07 10.09 17.20
N LEU A 294 7.01 10.47 15.93
CA LEU A 294 6.45 11.73 15.48
C LEU A 294 4.93 11.63 15.45
N ARG A 295 4.27 12.49 16.22
CA ARG A 295 2.81 12.65 16.24
C ARG A 295 2.36 13.61 15.14
N GLN A 296 1.06 13.57 14.82
CA GLN A 296 0.45 14.56 13.94
C GLN A 296 0.65 15.96 14.52
N SER A 297 1.06 16.93 13.70
CA SER A 297 1.18 18.35 14.06
C SER A 297 1.38 19.22 12.82
N VAL A 298 1.28 20.54 12.97
CA VAL A 298 1.69 21.56 11.98
C VAL A 298 3.06 21.24 11.36
N LYS A 299 4.00 20.80 12.21
CA LYS A 299 5.38 20.48 11.84
C LYS A 299 5.48 19.16 11.07
N TYR A 300 4.61 18.20 11.39
CA TYR A 300 4.68 16.80 10.98
C TYR A 300 3.30 16.30 10.53
N MET A 301 2.87 16.73 9.34
CA MET A 301 1.56 16.37 8.79
C MET A 301 1.62 14.99 8.10
N LYS A 302 0.89 14.02 8.64
CA LYS A 302 0.58 12.75 7.98
C LYS A 302 -0.74 12.90 7.22
N ARG A 303 -0.82 12.35 6.00
CA ARG A 303 -2.07 12.15 5.24
C ARG A 303 -2.04 10.77 4.57
N TYR A 304 -3.19 10.11 4.45
CA TYR A 304 -3.29 8.80 3.81
C TYR A 304 -4.55 8.75 2.93
N SER A 305 -4.45 8.11 1.76
CA SER A 305 -5.56 7.93 0.83
C SER A 305 -5.49 6.52 0.26
N GLY A 306 -6.37 5.64 0.75
CA GLY A 306 -6.30 4.20 0.45
C GLY A 306 -4.97 3.59 0.90
N GLU A 307 -4.15 3.19 -0.08
CA GLU A 307 -2.83 2.57 0.14
C GLU A 307 -1.67 3.57 0.03
N ASP A 308 -1.92 4.82 -0.40
CA ASP A 308 -0.91 5.85 -0.58
C ASP A 308 -0.78 6.71 0.68
N TYR A 309 0.41 6.72 1.28
CA TYR A 309 0.74 7.44 2.51
C TYR A 309 1.71 8.58 2.22
N THR A 310 1.35 9.78 2.68
CA THR A 310 2.11 11.02 2.57
C THR A 310 2.53 11.50 3.95
N PHE A 311 3.76 11.99 4.06
CA PHE A 311 4.27 12.66 5.25
C PHE A 311 4.95 13.96 4.85
N VAL A 312 4.53 15.08 5.44
CA VAL A 312 5.07 16.41 5.16
C VAL A 312 5.70 16.98 6.41
N ILE A 313 6.95 17.40 6.28
CA ILE A 313 7.67 18.17 7.30
C ILE A 313 7.62 19.63 6.88
N ASN A 314 6.83 20.45 7.58
CA ASN A 314 6.71 21.87 7.27
C ASN A 314 7.90 22.67 7.79
N ARG A 315 8.27 23.74 7.06
CA ARG A 315 9.29 24.74 7.46
C ARG A 315 10.51 24.12 8.15
N VAL A 316 11.27 23.31 7.41
CA VAL A 316 12.43 22.57 7.93
C VAL A 316 13.47 23.52 8.52
N LYS A 317 14.04 23.14 9.66
CA LYS A 317 15.17 23.79 10.33
C LYS A 317 16.41 22.91 10.17
N LEU A 318 17.59 23.47 10.40
CA LEU A 318 18.85 22.71 10.35
C LEU A 318 18.89 21.48 11.30
N ASP A 319 18.08 21.46 12.35
CA ASP A 319 17.99 20.34 13.30
C ASP A 319 17.05 19.21 12.84
N ASP A 320 16.18 19.43 11.84
CA ASP A 320 15.34 18.37 11.25
C ASP A 320 16.16 17.44 10.31
N ARG A 321 17.42 17.75 10.02
CA ARG A 321 18.24 16.91 9.12
C ARG A 321 18.57 15.56 9.77
N GLY A 322 18.37 14.47 9.03
CA GLY A 322 18.74 13.15 9.50
C GLY A 322 17.92 12.01 8.92
N GLU A 323 17.88 10.92 9.68
CA GLU A 323 17.16 9.69 9.37
C GLU A 323 15.74 9.77 9.95
N TYR A 324 14.76 9.46 9.11
CA TYR A 324 13.37 9.25 9.48
C TYR A 324 13.01 7.80 9.14
N ILE A 325 12.32 7.10 10.03
CA ILE A 325 11.90 5.72 9.80
C ILE A 325 10.39 5.67 9.74
N ILE A 326 9.84 5.21 8.61
CA ILE A 326 8.42 4.87 8.52
C ILE A 326 8.23 3.41 8.92
N ARG A 327 7.33 3.15 9.87
CA ARG A 327 6.94 1.83 10.35
C ARG A 327 5.50 1.53 9.94
N ALA A 328 5.27 0.41 9.28
CA ALA A 328 3.95 -0.10 8.93
C ALA A 328 3.71 -1.43 9.63
N GLU A 329 2.62 -1.56 10.38
CA GLU A 329 2.36 -2.72 11.25
C GLU A 329 0.93 -3.23 11.15
N ASN A 330 0.76 -4.55 11.07
CA ASN A 330 -0.51 -5.23 11.22
C ASN A 330 -0.35 -6.52 12.07
N HIS A 331 -1.44 -7.23 12.35
CA HIS A 331 -1.44 -8.43 13.19
C HIS A 331 -0.65 -9.65 12.65
N TYR A 332 -0.08 -9.56 11.44
CA TYR A 332 0.87 -10.54 10.90
C TYR A 332 2.34 -10.11 11.04
N GLY A 333 2.62 -8.83 11.32
CA GLY A 333 3.94 -8.30 11.63
C GLY A 333 4.13 -6.83 11.22
N ALA A 334 5.33 -6.30 11.50
CA ALA A 334 5.76 -4.97 11.09
C ALA A 334 6.76 -5.00 9.91
N ARG A 335 6.90 -3.85 9.22
CA ARG A 335 8.04 -3.49 8.38
C ARG A 335 8.42 -2.04 8.63
N GLU A 336 9.70 -1.75 8.42
CA GLU A 336 10.30 -0.43 8.61
C GLU A 336 11.16 -0.11 7.39
N GLU A 337 11.09 1.13 6.89
CA GLU A 337 11.95 1.64 5.81
C GLU A 337 12.55 3.00 6.26
N PRO A 338 13.88 3.18 6.19
CA PRO A 338 14.53 4.45 6.49
C PRO A 338 14.54 5.38 5.28
N VAL A 339 14.39 6.68 5.54
CA VAL A 339 14.52 7.76 4.54
C VAL A 339 15.27 8.94 5.14
N PHE A 340 16.05 9.65 4.33
CA PHE A 340 16.92 10.73 4.78
C PHE A 340 16.43 12.10 4.33
N LEU A 341 16.38 13.05 5.27
CA LEU A 341 16.23 14.48 5.01
C LEU A 341 17.60 15.17 5.15
N ASN A 342 18.03 15.86 4.10
CA ASN A 342 19.13 16.82 4.16
C ASN A 342 18.57 18.25 4.17
N VAL A 343 18.96 19.06 5.16
CA VAL A 343 18.61 20.48 5.26
C VAL A 343 19.87 21.32 5.18
N GLN A 344 19.87 22.33 4.30
CA GLN A 344 20.93 23.34 4.22
C GLN A 344 20.40 24.71 4.64
N PRO A 345 21.26 25.62 5.17
CA PRO A 345 20.83 26.98 5.46
C PRO A 345 20.42 27.68 4.16
N MET A 346 19.38 28.50 4.23
CA MET A 346 18.95 29.28 3.06
C MET A 346 20.08 30.23 2.63
N PRO A 347 20.48 30.29 1.34
CA PRO A 347 21.53 31.20 0.89
C PRO A 347 21.21 32.66 1.22
N PRO A 348 22.18 33.45 1.71
CA PRO A 348 21.93 34.82 2.19
C PRO A 348 21.55 35.81 1.08
N GLU A 349 21.83 35.47 -0.18
CA GLU A 349 21.41 36.25 -1.35
C GLU A 349 20.44 35.42 -2.20
N ILE A 350 19.14 35.71 -2.07
CA ILE A 350 18.19 35.48 -3.16
C ILE A 350 18.43 36.62 -4.16
N PRO A 351 18.87 36.35 -5.41
CA PRO A 351 19.06 37.42 -6.38
C PRO A 351 17.71 38.09 -6.64
N GLN A 352 17.61 39.39 -6.34
CA GLN A 352 16.39 40.16 -6.59
C GLN A 352 15.99 40.03 -8.06
N TYR A 353 14.75 39.61 -8.31
CA TYR A 353 14.17 39.63 -9.64
C TYR A 353 14.03 41.08 -10.12
N ARG A 354 15.08 41.58 -10.79
CA ARG A 354 14.97 42.73 -11.68
C ARG A 354 14.26 42.22 -12.94
N PRO A 355 13.06 42.74 -13.26
CA PRO A 355 12.44 42.42 -14.55
C PRO A 355 13.39 42.91 -15.64
N GLN A 356 13.85 41.99 -16.50
CA GLN A 356 14.52 42.40 -17.73
C GLN A 356 13.48 43.07 -18.62
N GLU A 357 13.81 44.22 -19.21
CA GLU A 357 12.97 44.85 -20.23
C GLU A 357 12.72 43.83 -21.36
N GLN A 358 11.47 43.77 -21.85
CA GLN A 358 11.08 42.76 -22.84
C GLN A 358 11.75 43.03 -24.20
N ILE A 359 12.91 42.40 -24.43
CA ILE A 359 13.60 42.42 -25.72
C ILE A 359 12.73 41.68 -26.74
N VAL A 360 12.02 42.45 -27.57
CA VAL A 360 11.18 41.95 -28.67
C VAL A 360 12.05 41.19 -29.68
N ARG A 361 12.01 39.85 -29.62
CA ARG A 361 12.87 38.98 -30.43
C ARG A 361 12.47 38.97 -31.91
N ARG A 362 13.13 39.76 -32.75
CA ARG A 362 13.38 39.37 -34.15
C ARG A 362 14.43 38.26 -34.18
N ARG A 363 14.21 37.21 -34.99
CA ARG A 363 15.12 36.07 -35.14
C ARG A 363 16.33 36.43 -36.01
N GLN A 364 17.55 36.16 -35.54
CA GLN A 364 18.61 35.56 -36.38
C GLN A 364 19.70 34.86 -35.53
N ALA A 365 20.81 34.47 -36.16
CA ALA A 365 21.60 33.28 -35.80
C ALA A 365 22.53 33.41 -34.57
N LEU A 366 23.02 32.24 -34.12
CA LEU A 366 23.90 32.03 -32.97
C LEU A 366 25.32 32.60 -33.17
N SER A 367 25.87 33.18 -32.10
CA SER A 367 27.32 33.26 -31.84
C SER A 367 27.58 32.94 -30.37
N TYR A 368 28.57 32.07 -30.08
CA TYR A 368 28.83 31.52 -28.74
C TYR A 368 29.97 32.25 -28.01
N LYS A 369 30.12 31.96 -26.71
CA LYS A 369 31.03 32.54 -25.69
C LYS A 369 30.47 33.82 -25.02
N MET A 370 30.65 34.04 -23.71
CA MET A 370 31.40 33.25 -22.71
C MET A 370 30.70 33.34 -21.34
N TRP A 371 30.57 32.22 -20.64
CA TRP A 371 30.27 32.23 -19.20
C TRP A 371 31.57 32.43 -18.41
N GLN A 372 31.49 33.04 -17.23
CA GLN A 372 32.52 32.93 -16.18
C GLN A 372 31.91 32.21 -14.98
N GLU A 373 32.77 31.52 -14.23
CA GLU A 373 32.38 30.37 -13.41
C GLU A 373 32.01 30.75 -11.97
N GLU A 374 31.39 29.79 -11.28
CA GLU A 374 31.03 29.89 -9.86
C GLU A 374 32.30 29.90 -8.98
N SER A 375 32.24 30.58 -7.83
CA SER A 375 33.38 30.68 -6.90
C SER A 375 33.83 29.31 -6.38
N GLU A 376 35.14 29.04 -6.49
CA GLU A 376 35.78 27.85 -5.94
C GLU A 376 35.72 27.82 -4.39
N GLY A 377 35.76 26.62 -3.81
CA GLY A 377 35.70 26.39 -2.36
C GLY A 377 36.32 25.04 -1.95
N ALA A 378 36.99 25.05 -0.79
CA ALA A 378 37.62 23.88 -0.17
C ALA A 378 36.61 22.76 0.18
N PRO A 379 37.05 21.49 0.32
CA PRO A 379 36.21 20.42 0.82
C PRO A 379 35.69 20.71 2.23
N SER A 380 34.43 20.37 2.49
CA SER A 380 33.86 20.27 3.83
C SER A 380 32.83 19.14 3.91
N PHE A 381 32.90 18.31 4.95
CA PHE A 381 31.97 17.22 5.21
C PHE A 381 30.66 17.73 5.84
N THR A 382 29.64 17.91 5.02
CA THR A 382 28.27 18.30 5.41
C THR A 382 27.51 17.19 6.16
N PHE A 383 27.90 15.92 5.99
CA PHE A 383 27.41 14.80 6.81
C PHE A 383 28.58 13.90 7.22
N LEU A 384 28.83 13.83 8.53
CA LEU A 384 29.94 13.08 9.14
C LEU A 384 29.62 11.58 9.26
N LEU A 385 30.67 10.76 9.25
CA LEU A 385 30.57 9.33 9.50
C LEU A 385 30.04 9.03 10.91
N ARG A 386 28.96 8.24 10.99
CA ARG A 386 28.36 7.77 12.26
C ARG A 386 28.86 6.36 12.61
N PRO A 387 29.04 6.02 13.91
CA PRO A 387 29.36 4.65 14.33
C PRO A 387 28.32 3.63 13.87
N ARG A 388 28.75 2.38 13.64
CA ARG A 388 27.88 1.26 13.25
C ARG A 388 28.20 0.04 14.10
N VAL A 389 27.16 -0.59 14.65
CA VAL A 389 27.21 -1.98 15.13
C VAL A 389 26.48 -2.83 14.09
N ILE A 390 27.04 -3.97 13.71
CA ILE A 390 26.47 -4.86 12.70
C ILE A 390 26.73 -6.32 13.06
N GLN A 391 25.81 -7.21 12.69
CA GLN A 391 25.98 -8.66 12.91
C GLN A 391 26.87 -9.27 11.80
N CYS A 392 27.59 -10.33 12.14
CA CYS A 392 28.42 -11.07 11.20
C CYS A 392 27.62 -11.51 9.94
N HIS A 393 28.30 -11.52 8.80
CA HIS A 393 27.76 -11.84 7.47
C HIS A 393 26.72 -10.88 6.89
N GLN A 394 26.33 -9.81 7.58
CA GLN A 394 25.58 -8.69 6.98
C GLN A 394 26.52 -7.75 6.20
N THR A 395 25.95 -6.81 5.45
CA THR A 395 26.70 -5.78 4.69
C THR A 395 26.63 -4.44 5.41
N CYS A 396 27.78 -3.86 5.75
CA CYS A 396 27.85 -2.54 6.38
C CYS A 396 28.10 -1.46 5.32
N LYS A 397 27.18 -0.49 5.22
CA LYS A 397 27.36 0.69 4.37
C LYS A 397 27.65 1.93 5.22
N LEU A 398 28.84 2.50 5.04
CA LEU A 398 29.22 3.78 5.63
C LEU A 398 28.97 4.89 4.60
N LEU A 399 28.43 6.00 5.07
CA LEU A 399 28.03 7.14 4.23
C LEU A 399 28.49 8.43 4.90
N CYS A 400 29.06 9.33 4.10
CA CYS A 400 29.32 10.72 4.43
C CYS A 400 29.00 11.60 3.22
N CYS A 401 28.69 12.87 3.47
CA CYS A 401 28.43 13.85 2.41
C CYS A 401 29.44 14.98 2.52
N LEU A 402 29.91 15.48 1.39
CA LEU A 402 30.87 16.57 1.28
C LEU A 402 30.47 17.57 0.19
N SER A 403 30.90 18.81 0.36
CA SER A 403 30.81 19.88 -0.64
C SER A 403 32.19 20.44 -0.95
N GLY A 404 32.42 20.88 -2.18
CA GLY A 404 33.63 21.57 -2.62
C GLY A 404 33.63 21.77 -4.13
N LYS A 405 34.25 22.85 -4.61
CA LYS A 405 34.41 23.17 -6.04
C LYS A 405 35.86 23.64 -6.28
N PRO A 406 36.64 23.01 -7.17
CA PRO A 406 36.38 21.78 -7.92
C PRO A 406 36.12 20.56 -7.03
N THR A 407 35.43 19.57 -7.60
CA THR A 407 35.01 18.33 -6.94
C THR A 407 36.15 17.64 -6.19
N PRO A 408 36.07 17.49 -4.86
CA PRO A 408 37.15 16.89 -4.07
C PRO A 408 37.44 15.44 -4.43
N THR A 409 38.73 15.09 -4.45
CA THR A 409 39.20 13.70 -4.44
C THR A 409 39.01 13.11 -3.05
N VAL A 410 38.69 11.80 -2.97
CA VAL A 410 38.27 11.16 -1.72
C VAL A 410 39.04 9.86 -1.47
N LYS A 411 39.55 9.68 -0.26
CA LYS A 411 40.30 8.50 0.21
C LYS A 411 39.67 7.91 1.45
N TRP A 412 39.61 6.58 1.53
CA TRP A 412 39.10 5.84 2.68
C TRP A 412 40.22 5.11 3.42
N PHE A 413 40.11 5.00 4.74
CA PHE A 413 41.11 4.38 5.62
C PHE A 413 40.45 3.49 6.68
N LYS A 414 41.12 2.40 7.05
CA LYS A 414 40.80 1.55 8.22
C LYS A 414 42.01 1.54 9.14
N GLY A 415 41.88 2.13 10.32
CA GLY A 415 43.05 2.54 11.13
C GLY A 415 43.95 3.47 10.32
N ASN A 416 45.19 3.03 10.07
CA ASN A 416 46.17 3.75 9.25
C ASN A 416 46.36 3.19 7.83
N LYS A 417 45.62 2.14 7.43
CA LYS A 417 45.72 1.56 6.07
C LYS A 417 44.73 2.24 5.13
N GLU A 418 45.19 2.79 4.01
CA GLU A 418 44.31 3.24 2.92
C GLU A 418 43.58 2.04 2.28
N LEU A 419 42.32 2.23 1.93
CA LEU A 419 41.46 1.22 1.33
C LEU A 419 41.34 1.46 -0.18
N THR A 420 41.50 0.40 -0.96
CA THR A 420 41.42 0.44 -2.42
C THR A 420 40.07 -0.06 -2.93
N LYS A 421 39.64 0.46 -4.10
CA LYS A 421 38.37 0.10 -4.77
C LYS A 421 38.30 -1.38 -5.22
N SER A 422 39.41 -2.12 -5.14
CA SER A 422 39.47 -3.57 -5.31
C SER A 422 38.78 -4.35 -4.18
N ASP A 423 38.80 -3.81 -2.97
CA ASP A 423 38.48 -4.54 -1.73
C ASP A 423 37.06 -4.19 -1.21
N TYR A 424 36.47 -3.08 -1.68
CA TYR A 424 35.19 -2.52 -1.20
C TYR A 424 34.45 -1.79 -2.32
N THR A 425 33.11 -1.88 -2.37
CA THR A 425 32.31 -1.02 -3.27
C THR A 425 32.40 0.42 -2.78
N MET A 426 32.89 1.34 -3.63
CA MET A 426 32.98 2.77 -3.32
C MET A 426 32.22 3.59 -4.35
N SER A 427 31.37 4.52 -3.89
CA SER A 427 30.63 5.47 -4.74
C SER A 427 30.95 6.91 -4.36
N HIS A 428 31.04 7.78 -5.36
CA HIS A 428 31.04 9.24 -5.19
C HIS A 428 30.17 9.85 -6.31
N ALA A 429 29.06 10.48 -5.94
CA ALA A 429 28.16 11.19 -6.85
C ALA A 429 27.45 12.31 -6.08
N ASP A 430 27.31 13.48 -6.70
CA ASP A 430 26.53 14.62 -6.17
C ASP A 430 26.85 14.99 -4.70
N GLY A 431 28.13 14.90 -4.32
CA GLY A 431 28.62 15.16 -2.96
C GLY A 431 28.40 14.03 -1.96
N VAL A 432 27.69 12.96 -2.32
CA VAL A 432 27.49 11.77 -1.47
C VAL A 432 28.62 10.76 -1.72
N VAL A 433 29.32 10.37 -0.66
CA VAL A 433 30.36 9.34 -0.69
C VAL A 433 29.92 8.15 0.15
N THR A 434 30.03 6.93 -0.40
CA THR A 434 29.77 5.71 0.38
C THR A 434 30.87 4.66 0.16
N ILE A 435 31.11 3.85 1.20
CA ILE A 435 31.88 2.61 1.14
C ILE A 435 31.02 1.47 1.70
N GLU A 436 31.08 0.33 1.03
CA GLU A 436 30.31 -0.86 1.38
C GLU A 436 31.23 -2.03 1.72
N ILE A 437 31.06 -2.57 2.92
CA ILE A 437 31.76 -3.73 3.45
C ILE A 437 30.79 -4.91 3.34
N VAL A 438 30.93 -5.71 2.30
CA VAL A 438 30.05 -6.87 2.04
C VAL A 438 30.46 -8.07 2.90
N ASN A 439 29.50 -8.77 3.51
CA ASN A 439 29.74 -9.99 4.29
C ASN A 439 30.74 -9.76 5.46
N CYS A 440 30.44 -8.78 6.31
CA CYS A 440 31.29 -8.32 7.41
C CYS A 440 31.71 -9.47 8.35
N LYS A 441 33.01 -9.53 8.64
CA LYS A 441 33.61 -10.49 9.58
C LYS A 441 33.99 -9.76 10.89
N PRO A 442 34.20 -10.46 12.02
CA PRO A 442 34.65 -9.80 13.26
C PRO A 442 35.90 -8.92 13.09
N GLY A 443 36.83 -9.30 12.20
CA GLY A 443 38.01 -8.51 11.82
C GLY A 443 37.73 -7.26 10.95
N ASP A 444 36.47 -7.01 10.59
CA ASP A 444 36.02 -5.75 9.98
C ASP A 444 35.62 -4.68 11.01
N SER A 445 35.65 -5.03 12.30
CA SER A 445 35.64 -4.05 13.38
C SER A 445 36.86 -3.12 13.30
N GLY A 446 36.70 -1.85 13.66
CA GLY A 446 37.78 -0.88 13.75
C GLY A 446 37.34 0.57 13.49
N LYS A 447 38.30 1.51 13.60
CA LYS A 447 38.07 2.90 13.22
C LYS A 447 38.20 3.07 11.70
N TYR A 448 37.16 3.58 11.07
CA TYR A 448 37.15 3.96 9.65
C TYR A 448 37.23 5.49 9.52
N LYS A 449 37.94 5.96 8.50
CA LYS A 449 38.10 7.39 8.18
C LYS A 449 37.90 7.64 6.68
N CYS A 450 37.26 8.76 6.36
CA CYS A 450 37.18 9.33 5.01
C CYS A 450 37.88 10.68 5.00
N VAL A 451 38.72 10.94 3.98
CA VAL A 451 39.47 12.19 3.80
C VAL A 451 39.14 12.75 2.42
N ALA A 452 38.83 14.05 2.35
CA ALA A 452 38.52 14.77 1.13
C ALA A 452 39.60 15.81 0.84
N THR A 453 39.97 16.01 -0.43
CA THR A 453 41.05 16.93 -0.84
C THR A 453 40.78 17.55 -2.21
N ASN A 454 40.85 18.88 -2.28
CA ASN A 454 41.03 19.62 -3.53
C ASN A 454 42.20 20.64 -3.38
N HIS A 455 42.49 21.41 -4.42
CA HIS A 455 43.56 22.41 -4.41
C HIS A 455 43.41 23.56 -3.39
N LEU A 456 42.22 23.75 -2.78
CA LEU A 456 41.95 24.78 -1.78
C LEU A 456 41.97 24.26 -0.33
N GLY A 457 42.00 22.94 -0.11
CA GLY A 457 42.07 22.40 1.25
C GLY A 457 41.79 20.92 1.40
N THR A 458 41.74 20.49 2.67
CA THR A 458 41.49 19.11 3.09
C THR A 458 40.53 19.08 4.28
N ASP A 459 39.63 18.11 4.32
CA ASP A 459 38.78 17.83 5.48
C ASP A 459 38.73 16.30 5.74
N GLU A 460 38.42 15.89 6.96
CA GLU A 460 38.31 14.47 7.33
C GLU A 460 37.19 14.15 8.33
N THR A 461 36.62 12.95 8.19
CA THR A 461 35.59 12.43 9.09
C THR A 461 35.87 10.97 9.47
N SER A 462 35.47 10.52 10.66
CA SER A 462 35.77 9.15 11.12
C SER A 462 34.76 8.58 12.10
N CYS A 463 34.56 7.27 12.05
CA CYS A 463 33.66 6.51 12.93
C CYS A 463 34.28 5.19 13.38
N VAL A 464 33.60 4.47 14.28
CA VAL A 464 33.94 3.10 14.66
C VAL A 464 32.89 2.14 14.09
N VAL A 465 33.34 1.04 13.50
CA VAL A 465 32.51 -0.12 13.14
C VAL A 465 32.80 -1.24 14.14
N ILE A 466 31.75 -1.90 14.60
CA ILE A 466 31.80 -3.08 15.47
C ILE A 466 31.04 -4.20 14.77
N VAL A 467 31.68 -5.35 14.56
CA VAL A 467 31.06 -6.53 13.94
C VAL A 467 30.94 -7.64 14.98
N GLU A 468 29.70 -7.90 15.39
CA GLU A 468 29.36 -8.88 16.43
C GLU A 468 29.14 -10.27 15.82
N ASP A 469 29.67 -11.34 16.43
CA ASP A 469 29.27 -12.70 16.05
C ASP A 469 27.89 -13.02 16.63
N ARG A 470 27.08 -13.80 15.90
CA ARG A 470 25.68 -14.13 16.23
C ARG A 470 25.57 -15.19 17.35
N ARG A 471 26.40 -15.08 18.39
CA ARG A 471 26.51 -15.99 19.54
C ARG A 471 26.78 -15.25 20.86
N TYR A 472 26.02 -14.18 21.13
CA TYR A 472 25.99 -13.58 22.47
C TYR A 472 24.64 -12.99 22.91
N ILE A 473 23.55 -13.76 22.79
CA ILE A 473 22.32 -13.55 23.58
C ILE A 473 21.90 -14.87 24.24
N GLU A 474 22.77 -15.43 25.10
CA GLU A 474 22.42 -16.56 25.97
C GLU A 474 23.16 -16.55 27.34
N THR A 475 23.98 -15.52 27.59
CA THR A 475 24.99 -15.53 28.67
C THR A 475 24.87 -14.39 29.70
N THR A 476 23.84 -13.54 29.62
CA THR A 476 23.69 -12.36 30.50
C THR A 476 22.27 -12.19 31.07
N ILE A 477 21.52 -13.30 31.17
CA ILE A 477 20.21 -13.37 31.86
C ILE A 477 20.23 -14.53 32.88
N LYS A 478 21.37 -14.73 33.56
CA LYS A 478 21.54 -15.78 34.60
C LYS A 478 21.97 -15.25 35.98
N ASP A 479 22.53 -14.05 36.07
CA ASP A 479 23.08 -13.48 37.31
C ASP A 479 22.34 -12.24 37.82
N LEU A 480 21.06 -12.08 37.45
CA LEU A 480 20.16 -11.10 38.08
C LEU A 480 19.16 -11.83 39.00
N PRO A 481 19.07 -11.45 40.29
CA PRO A 481 18.10 -12.05 41.20
C PRO A 481 16.66 -11.68 40.78
N PRO A 482 15.67 -12.57 40.96
CA PRO A 482 14.30 -12.30 40.54
C PRO A 482 13.66 -11.17 41.37
N PRO A 483 12.83 -10.31 40.75
CA PRO A 483 12.01 -9.36 41.50
C PRO A 483 10.98 -10.10 42.37
N PRO A 484 10.54 -9.52 43.50
CA PRO A 484 9.57 -10.15 44.38
C PRO A 484 8.18 -10.22 43.72
N THR A 485 7.78 -11.42 43.30
CA THR A 485 6.46 -11.68 42.71
C THR A 485 5.35 -11.42 43.74
N PRO A 486 4.27 -10.68 43.40
CA PRO A 486 3.15 -10.49 44.31
C PRO A 486 2.41 -11.81 44.57
N ALA A 487 2.08 -12.08 45.83
CA ALA A 487 1.39 -13.30 46.22
C ALA A 487 -0.09 -13.27 45.79
N ILE A 488 -0.46 -14.13 44.85
CA ILE A 488 -1.86 -14.44 44.54
C ILE A 488 -2.19 -15.79 45.18
N ARG A 489 -3.18 -15.80 46.09
CA ARG A 489 -3.76 -17.04 46.60
C ARG A 489 -4.65 -17.66 45.52
N VAL A 490 -4.41 -18.93 45.21
CA VAL A 490 -5.40 -19.85 44.65
C VAL A 490 -5.35 -21.08 45.54
N GLU A 491 -6.48 -21.50 46.08
CA GLU A 491 -6.56 -22.69 46.94
C GLU A 491 -6.63 -23.98 46.10
N ASP A 492 -6.24 -25.08 46.73
CA ASP A 492 -6.10 -26.43 46.17
C ASP A 492 -7.38 -26.94 45.46
N SER A 493 -7.34 -27.91 44.54
CA SER A 493 -6.63 -29.18 44.76
C SER A 493 -6.53 -30.07 43.51
N SER A 494 -5.44 -30.84 43.45
CA SER A 494 -5.31 -32.21 42.88
C SER A 494 -5.69 -32.49 41.40
N SER A 495 -4.95 -33.30 40.65
CA SER A 495 -3.64 -33.93 40.94
C SER A 495 -2.92 -34.38 39.67
N SER A 496 -1.61 -34.22 39.69
CA SER A 496 -0.64 -34.67 38.70
C SER A 496 -0.66 -36.19 38.44
N SER A 497 -0.13 -36.61 37.29
CA SER A 497 1.04 -37.50 37.29
C SER A 497 1.88 -37.31 36.01
N SER A 498 3.19 -37.55 36.14
CA SER A 498 4.22 -37.22 35.14
C SER A 498 5.36 -38.25 35.21
N TYR A 499 6.51 -37.94 34.58
CA TYR A 499 7.81 -38.65 34.59
C TYR A 499 8.01 -39.70 33.46
N PHE A 500 8.97 -39.51 32.55
CA PHE A 500 10.44 -39.78 32.60
C PHE A 500 10.76 -41.28 32.32
N SER A 501 11.81 -41.69 31.59
CA SER A 501 13.03 -40.98 31.15
C SER A 501 13.71 -41.59 29.90
N SER A 502 14.53 -40.75 29.22
CA SER A 502 15.79 -41.08 28.50
C SER A 502 16.00 -42.41 27.74
N THR A 503 15.91 -42.34 26.40
CA THR A 503 16.95 -42.72 25.40
C THR A 503 18.01 -43.81 25.70
N HIS A 504 18.18 -44.78 24.78
CA HIS A 504 19.33 -44.78 23.85
C HIS A 504 19.14 -45.66 22.58
N LYS A 505 20.10 -45.59 21.64
CA LYS A 505 20.01 -46.13 20.26
C LYS A 505 20.36 -47.62 20.15
N SER A 506 19.70 -48.33 19.22
CA SER A 506 20.25 -49.47 18.44
C SER A 506 19.39 -49.72 17.18
N ALA A 507 19.85 -50.55 16.24
CA ALA A 507 19.39 -50.49 14.85
C ALA A 507 18.57 -51.71 14.35
N ALA A 508 17.50 -51.38 13.62
CA ALA A 508 17.00 -52.02 12.40
C ALA A 508 16.41 -53.45 12.39
N THR A 509 15.57 -53.67 11.35
CA THR A 509 15.37 -54.92 10.59
C THR A 509 14.18 -55.85 10.95
N ILE A 510 13.14 -55.78 10.10
CA ILE A 510 12.26 -56.87 9.61
C ILE A 510 11.13 -57.44 10.53
N ALA A 511 9.88 -57.05 10.19
CA ALA A 511 8.74 -57.92 9.78
C ALA A 511 8.10 -58.91 10.81
N VAL A 512 6.88 -59.46 10.66
CA VAL A 512 5.68 -59.23 9.82
C VAL A 512 4.46 -59.98 10.44
N THR A 513 3.21 -59.71 9.99
CA THR A 513 1.93 -60.38 10.39
C THR A 513 1.53 -60.23 11.87
N SER A 514 0.31 -59.83 12.27
CA SER A 514 -1.06 -60.32 12.01
C SER A 514 -1.32 -61.73 12.58
N SER A 515 -2.48 -62.09 13.13
CA SER A 515 -3.84 -61.50 12.99
C SER A 515 -4.78 -61.94 14.12
N SER A 516 -6.04 -61.45 14.09
CA SER A 516 -7.29 -62.15 14.53
C SER A 516 -7.49 -62.52 16.02
N SER A 517 -8.71 -62.58 16.57
CA SER A 517 -10.03 -62.02 16.17
C SER A 517 -11.09 -62.23 17.27
N SER A 518 -12.04 -61.29 17.38
CA SER A 518 -13.48 -61.46 17.72
C SER A 518 -14.00 -62.52 18.71
N ARG A 519 -14.93 -62.10 19.59
CA ARG A 519 -16.12 -62.88 19.97
C ARG A 519 -17.37 -61.99 20.04
N GLN A 520 -18.54 -62.55 19.74
CA GLN A 520 -19.85 -61.87 19.68
C GLN A 520 -20.99 -62.88 19.95
N GLU A 521 -22.25 -62.40 19.97
CA GLU A 521 -23.53 -63.15 20.16
C GLU A 521 -23.80 -63.66 21.60
N SER A 522 -25.04 -63.79 22.15
CA SER A 522 -26.42 -63.28 21.86
C SER A 522 -27.37 -63.66 23.05
N ARG A 523 -28.73 -63.61 23.11
CA ARG A 523 -29.90 -63.29 22.23
C ARG A 523 -31.19 -63.13 23.10
N SER A 524 -32.13 -62.20 22.80
CA SER A 524 -33.62 -62.22 23.06
C SER A 524 -34.22 -62.42 24.50
N SER A 525 -35.47 -62.01 24.88
CA SER A 525 -36.46 -61.02 24.37
C SER A 525 -37.78 -60.91 25.22
N LYS A 526 -38.38 -59.70 25.35
CA LYS A 526 -39.80 -59.36 25.75
C LYS A 526 -40.27 -59.72 27.19
N VAL A 527 -41.35 -59.17 27.80
CA VAL A 527 -42.68 -58.60 27.36
C VAL A 527 -43.06 -57.28 28.11
N GLU A 528 -44.16 -56.63 27.66
CA GLU A 528 -44.87 -55.37 28.06
C GLU A 528 -45.35 -55.29 29.55
N THR A 529 -45.92 -54.22 30.14
CA THR A 529 -46.80 -53.07 29.70
C THR A 529 -46.47 -51.78 30.53
N SER A 530 -47.00 -50.55 30.34
CA SER A 530 -48.34 -50.06 29.91
C SER A 530 -48.37 -48.54 29.51
N SER A 531 -49.43 -48.12 28.77
CA SER A 531 -50.15 -46.81 28.69
C SER A 531 -49.45 -45.46 29.03
N THR A 532 -49.70 -44.30 28.36
CA THR A 532 -50.80 -43.82 27.48
C THR A 532 -50.28 -42.75 26.48
N SER A 533 -51.12 -42.21 25.59
CA SER A 533 -50.74 -41.30 24.49
C SER A 533 -51.58 -40.00 24.36
N VAL A 534 -51.16 -39.15 23.40
CA VAL A 534 -51.88 -38.04 22.70
C VAL A 534 -51.96 -36.65 23.38
N SER A 535 -51.85 -35.61 22.51
CA SER A 535 -52.48 -34.25 22.60
C SER A 535 -51.63 -33.06 23.06
N ALA A 536 -50.99 -32.43 22.07
CA ALA A 536 -51.11 -31.02 21.67
C ALA A 536 -51.76 -29.93 22.57
N SER A 537 -51.29 -28.71 22.29
CA SER A 537 -51.93 -27.38 22.44
C SER A 537 -51.88 -26.68 23.81
N SER A 538 -51.78 -25.35 23.71
CA SER A 538 -51.68 -24.41 24.83
C SER A 538 -53.04 -23.85 25.22
N THR A 539 -53.19 -23.45 26.49
CA THR A 539 -54.24 -22.51 26.91
C THR A 539 -53.70 -21.52 27.92
N SER A 540 -53.90 -20.24 27.64
CA SER A 540 -53.70 -19.14 28.59
C SER A 540 -54.98 -18.88 29.38
N THR A 541 -54.88 -18.69 30.69
CA THR A 541 -55.71 -17.70 31.38
C THR A 541 -55.10 -16.32 31.05
N GLY A 542 -55.84 -15.29 30.63
CA GLY A 542 -57.06 -14.76 31.24
C GLY A 542 -56.63 -13.59 32.15
N ALA A 543 -57.13 -12.36 32.02
CA ALA A 543 -58.37 -11.85 31.43
C ALA A 543 -58.22 -10.31 31.25
N LYS A 544 -59.10 -9.49 30.64
CA LYS A 544 -60.46 -9.50 30.01
C LYS A 544 -60.57 -8.12 29.28
N ARG A 545 -61.47 -7.73 28.36
CA ARG A 545 -62.66 -8.23 27.60
C ARG A 545 -62.97 -7.12 26.55
N GLN A 546 -64.05 -7.24 25.74
CA GLN A 546 -64.70 -6.14 24.96
C GLN A 546 -63.94 -5.78 23.65
N LEU A 547 -64.53 -5.33 22.52
CA LEU A 547 -65.81 -5.53 21.80
C LEU A 547 -65.41 -5.68 20.29
N LYS A 548 -65.99 -6.48 19.37
CA LYS A 548 -67.36 -6.84 18.94
C LYS A 548 -67.99 -5.88 17.89
N PRO A 549 -68.83 -6.38 16.94
CA PRO A 549 -68.95 -7.75 16.38
C PRO A 549 -69.41 -7.87 14.87
N TYR A 550 -69.65 -9.13 14.43
CA TYR A 550 -70.37 -9.64 13.22
C TYR A 550 -69.63 -9.75 11.86
N GLY A 551 -69.72 -10.86 11.07
CA GLY A 551 -70.03 -12.27 11.42
C GLY A 551 -70.65 -13.20 10.33
N LYS A 552 -70.35 -14.53 10.38
CA LYS A 552 -70.97 -15.71 9.66
C LYS A 552 -70.60 -15.90 8.16
N ARG A 553 -70.63 -17.09 7.52
CA ARG A 553 -70.91 -18.51 7.89
C ARG A 553 -70.34 -19.55 6.86
N GLN A 554 -70.12 -20.82 7.31
CA GLN A 554 -70.44 -22.18 6.73
C GLN A 554 -70.85 -22.33 5.22
N ASP A 555 -70.71 -23.44 4.46
CA ASP A 555 -70.21 -24.87 4.56
C ASP A 555 -70.35 -25.53 3.14
N SER A 556 -69.92 -26.74 2.70
CA SER A 556 -68.96 -27.83 3.12
C SER A 556 -68.90 -28.93 1.99
N THR A 557 -68.25 -30.11 2.22
CA THR A 557 -68.18 -31.37 1.36
C THR A 557 -67.32 -31.38 0.07
N GLY A 558 -66.87 -32.57 -0.44
CA GLY A 558 -66.69 -32.73 -1.91
C GLY A 558 -65.61 -33.62 -2.61
N SER A 559 -64.94 -34.60 -1.99
CA SER A 559 -64.21 -35.75 -2.63
C SER A 559 -63.58 -35.70 -4.07
N THR A 560 -62.27 -36.01 -4.13
CA THR A 560 -61.54 -36.80 -5.18
C THR A 560 -61.56 -36.42 -6.68
N SER A 561 -60.38 -36.15 -7.25
CA SER A 561 -59.66 -37.04 -8.21
C SER A 561 -58.39 -36.38 -8.79
N ARG A 562 -57.63 -37.07 -9.67
CA ARG A 562 -56.32 -36.62 -10.19
C ARG A 562 -56.40 -36.07 -11.62
N SER A 563 -55.71 -34.97 -11.91
CA SER A 563 -54.96 -34.72 -13.17
C SER A 563 -54.07 -33.47 -13.07
N ARG A 564 -53.18 -33.27 -14.06
CA ARG A 564 -52.24 -32.13 -14.14
C ARG A 564 -52.76 -31.00 -15.06
N SER A 565 -52.13 -29.84 -14.93
CA SER A 565 -52.11 -28.65 -15.84
C SER A 565 -53.10 -27.50 -15.53
N ALA A 566 -52.68 -26.29 -15.95
CA ALA A 566 -53.36 -24.99 -15.84
C ALA A 566 -53.68 -24.46 -14.42
N THR A 567 -52.68 -23.88 -13.76
CA THR A 567 -52.91 -22.80 -12.78
C THR A 567 -53.01 -21.47 -13.53
N LYS A 568 -54.14 -20.77 -13.43
CA LYS A 568 -54.21 -19.35 -13.77
C LYS A 568 -53.34 -18.54 -12.80
N GLU A 569 -52.76 -17.45 -13.27
CA GLU A 569 -52.20 -16.43 -12.40
C GLU A 569 -53.31 -15.78 -11.56
N LEU A 570 -52.96 -15.45 -10.31
CA LEU A 570 -53.71 -14.52 -9.49
C LEU A 570 -52.92 -13.22 -9.52
N GLU A 571 -53.49 -12.18 -10.11
CA GLU A 571 -52.92 -10.83 -10.05
C GLU A 571 -52.87 -10.39 -8.56
N LEU A 572 -51.70 -9.95 -8.12
CA LEU A 572 -51.54 -9.34 -6.81
C LEU A 572 -52.10 -7.89 -6.84
N PRO A 573 -52.51 -7.33 -5.69
CA PRO A 573 -52.88 -5.92 -5.62
C PRO A 573 -51.70 -5.00 -6.04
N PRO A 574 -51.94 -3.79 -6.55
CA PRO A 574 -50.88 -2.83 -6.86
C PRO A 574 -50.00 -2.51 -5.65
N ASP A 575 -48.68 -2.46 -5.85
CA ASP A 575 -47.68 -2.27 -4.79
C ASP A 575 -47.83 -0.94 -4.01
N ASP A 576 -48.48 0.07 -4.61
CA ASP A 576 -48.77 1.38 -4.01
C ASP A 576 -49.42 1.30 -2.61
N ALA A 577 -50.11 0.20 -2.30
CA ALA A 577 -50.77 -0.02 -1.02
C ALA A 577 -49.84 -0.43 0.15
N LEU A 578 -48.55 -0.68 -0.11
CA LEU A 578 -47.55 -1.09 0.90
C LEU A 578 -46.47 -0.03 1.19
N MET A 579 -46.39 1.02 0.37
CA MET A 579 -45.36 2.06 0.48
C MET A 579 -45.51 2.92 1.74
N GLY A 580 -44.41 3.51 2.24
CA GLY A 580 -44.38 4.23 3.51
C GLY A 580 -43.44 5.44 3.53
N PRO A 581 -43.89 6.61 4.05
CA PRO A 581 -43.06 7.81 4.13
C PRO A 581 -41.85 7.63 5.05
N PRO A 582 -40.76 8.41 4.84
CA PRO A 582 -39.54 8.24 5.61
C PRO A 582 -39.72 8.62 7.07
N GLY A 583 -39.09 7.85 7.97
CA GLY A 583 -39.11 8.09 9.41
C GLY A 583 -37.87 7.53 10.11
N PHE A 584 -37.45 8.21 11.18
CA PHE A 584 -36.30 7.78 12.00
C PHE A 584 -36.77 6.79 13.06
N SER A 585 -36.18 5.59 13.04
CA SER A 585 -36.35 4.54 14.06
C SER A 585 -35.19 4.49 15.06
N GLY A 586 -34.11 5.21 14.76
CA GLY A 586 -33.09 5.65 15.71
C GLY A 586 -32.74 7.10 15.41
N GLU A 587 -33.15 8.02 16.28
CA GLU A 587 -32.87 9.46 16.17
C GLU A 587 -31.46 9.80 16.68
N LEU A 588 -30.97 10.99 16.35
CA LEU A 588 -29.74 11.54 16.89
C LEU A 588 -29.91 11.99 18.36
N PRO A 589 -28.83 11.99 19.16
CA PRO A 589 -28.87 12.58 20.51
C PRO A 589 -29.10 14.09 20.41
N LYS A 590 -30.06 14.62 21.18
CA LYS A 590 -30.48 16.05 21.10
C LYS A 590 -29.33 17.04 21.32
N ALA A 591 -28.37 16.68 22.18
CA ALA A 591 -27.11 17.39 22.33
C ALA A 591 -25.99 16.38 22.60
N LEU A 592 -24.78 16.71 22.18
CA LEU A 592 -23.58 15.91 22.37
C LEU A 592 -22.40 16.83 22.71
N ALA A 593 -21.66 16.50 23.77
CA ALA A 593 -20.42 17.20 24.11
C ALA A 593 -19.22 16.34 23.73
N VAL A 594 -18.30 16.89 22.94
CA VAL A 594 -17.06 16.25 22.49
C VAL A 594 -15.89 17.17 22.85
N LYS A 595 -14.70 16.61 23.07
CA LYS A 595 -13.50 17.43 23.32
C LYS A 595 -12.85 17.83 22.01
N ASP A 596 -12.15 18.94 22.06
CA ASP A 596 -11.20 19.37 21.03
C ASP A 596 -10.23 18.21 20.69
N GLY A 597 -10.22 17.76 19.44
CA GLY A 597 -9.43 16.63 18.92
C GLY A 597 -10.00 15.22 19.12
N ASP A 598 -11.12 15.01 19.84
CA ASP A 598 -11.79 13.70 19.90
C ASP A 598 -12.60 13.43 18.61
N PRO A 599 -12.76 12.18 18.13
CA PRO A 599 -13.56 11.86 16.94
C PRO A 599 -15.08 11.94 17.18
N LEU A 600 -15.82 12.50 16.22
CA LEU A 600 -17.29 12.49 16.20
C LEU A 600 -17.83 11.37 15.30
N CYS A 601 -18.85 10.65 15.76
CA CYS A 601 -19.64 9.78 14.89
C CYS A 601 -21.14 9.86 15.24
N LEU A 602 -21.91 10.58 14.42
CA LEU A 602 -23.36 10.70 14.52
C LEU A 602 -24.01 9.59 13.68
N LYS A 603 -24.84 8.74 14.29
CA LYS A 603 -25.52 7.63 13.61
C LYS A 603 -27.02 7.67 13.87
N CYS A 604 -27.82 7.46 12.84
CA CYS A 604 -29.27 7.40 12.90
C CYS A 604 -29.82 6.34 11.94
N THR A 605 -30.99 5.76 12.26
CA THR A 605 -31.56 4.62 11.53
C THR A 605 -32.88 5.01 10.89
N VAL A 606 -32.86 5.14 9.57
CA VAL A 606 -33.97 5.59 8.71
C VAL A 606 -34.71 4.39 8.15
N LYS A 607 -36.04 4.48 8.10
CA LYS A 607 -36.93 3.57 7.37
C LYS A 607 -37.78 4.38 6.39
N GLY A 608 -38.11 3.81 5.25
CA GLY A 608 -38.97 4.40 4.23
C GLY A 608 -39.03 3.47 3.03
N ASP A 609 -40.16 3.45 2.34
CA ASP A 609 -40.36 2.69 1.11
C ASP A 609 -41.10 3.61 0.12
N PRO A 610 -40.43 4.10 -0.95
CA PRO A 610 -39.11 3.68 -1.44
C PRO A 610 -37.94 4.20 -0.59
N GLU A 611 -36.76 3.56 -0.73
CA GLU A 611 -35.56 3.86 0.08
C GLU A 611 -35.18 5.36 -0.01
N PRO A 612 -35.17 6.10 1.12
CA PRO A 612 -35.08 7.54 1.11
C PRO A 612 -33.65 8.06 0.85
N GLN A 613 -33.56 9.16 0.11
CA GLN A 613 -32.33 9.92 -0.04
C GLN A 613 -32.01 10.67 1.25
N ILE A 614 -30.75 10.58 1.69
CA ILE A 614 -30.28 11.20 2.92
C ILE A 614 -29.43 12.43 2.61
N THR A 615 -29.69 13.53 3.32
CA THR A 615 -28.92 14.76 3.24
C THR A 615 -28.60 15.24 4.65
N TRP A 616 -27.34 15.54 4.93
CA TRP A 616 -26.90 16.11 6.19
C TRP A 616 -26.75 17.62 6.05
N PHE A 617 -26.97 18.35 7.14
CA PHE A 617 -26.79 19.81 7.23
C PHE A 617 -26.06 20.18 8.52
N LYS A 618 -25.30 21.28 8.50
CA LYS A 618 -24.67 21.93 9.66
C LYS A 618 -25.13 23.38 9.71
N ASN A 619 -25.76 23.79 10.80
CA ASN A 619 -26.30 25.15 11.01
C ASN A 619 -27.27 25.66 9.91
N GLY A 620 -27.82 24.76 9.10
CA GLY A 620 -28.74 25.06 7.99
C GLY A 620 -28.15 24.86 6.59
N GLU A 621 -26.82 24.77 6.45
CA GLU A 621 -26.15 24.54 5.16
C GLU A 621 -25.93 23.04 4.88
N PRO A 622 -26.09 22.56 3.63
CA PRO A 622 -25.96 21.15 3.30
C PRO A 622 -24.48 20.69 3.33
N LEU A 623 -24.23 19.56 3.98
CA LEU A 623 -22.91 18.92 4.03
C LEU A 623 -22.71 17.96 2.85
N SER A 624 -21.59 18.11 2.16
CA SER A 624 -21.04 17.12 1.24
C SER A 624 -19.99 16.24 1.94
N SER A 625 -19.71 15.07 1.37
CA SER A 625 -18.60 14.22 1.81
C SER A 625 -17.25 14.83 1.41
N SER A 626 -16.28 14.84 2.32
CA SER A 626 -14.92 15.37 2.11
C SER A 626 -13.87 14.48 2.79
N ASP A 627 -12.58 14.82 2.63
CA ASP A 627 -11.48 14.13 3.32
C ASP A 627 -11.56 14.25 4.87
N ILE A 628 -12.39 15.17 5.39
CA ILE A 628 -12.59 15.43 6.83
C ILE A 628 -13.94 14.86 7.31
N ILE A 629 -14.99 14.95 6.47
CA ILE A 629 -16.37 14.58 6.82
C ILE A 629 -16.82 13.39 5.97
N ASP A 630 -16.88 12.22 6.60
CA ASP A 630 -17.29 10.95 6.00
C ASP A 630 -18.80 10.73 6.17
N LEU A 631 -19.56 10.85 5.06
CA LEU A 631 -21.00 10.65 5.02
C LEU A 631 -21.34 9.29 4.37
N LYS A 632 -21.99 8.40 5.13
CA LYS A 632 -22.33 7.04 4.68
C LYS A 632 -23.80 6.73 4.92
N TYR A 633 -24.45 6.16 3.90
CA TYR A 633 -25.79 5.57 4.02
C TYR A 633 -25.81 4.17 3.42
N LYS A 634 -26.35 3.19 4.15
CA LYS A 634 -26.52 1.82 3.66
C LYS A 634 -27.58 1.07 4.49
N GLN A 635 -28.54 0.43 3.82
CA GLN A 635 -29.53 -0.46 4.46
C GLN A 635 -30.25 0.23 5.64
N GLY A 636 -30.69 1.47 5.43
CA GLY A 636 -31.34 2.29 6.46
C GLY A 636 -30.41 2.94 7.50
N LEU A 637 -29.14 2.53 7.64
CA LEU A 637 -28.22 3.18 8.58
C LEU A 637 -27.53 4.39 7.91
N ALA A 638 -27.78 5.58 8.45
CA ALA A 638 -27.10 6.83 8.08
C ALA A 638 -26.06 7.20 9.15
N ALA A 639 -24.84 7.52 8.71
CA ALA A 639 -23.73 7.91 9.57
C ALA A 639 -22.99 9.12 9.00
N LEU A 640 -22.64 10.05 9.88
CA LEU A 640 -21.70 11.15 9.67
C LEU A 640 -20.54 10.93 10.64
N THR A 641 -19.31 10.92 10.13
CA THR A 641 -18.08 10.78 10.93
C THR A 641 -17.13 11.95 10.65
N ILE A 642 -16.58 12.54 11.71
CA ILE A 642 -15.50 13.54 11.64
C ILE A 642 -14.34 12.96 12.46
N ASN A 643 -13.15 12.88 11.86
CA ASN A 643 -12.02 12.14 12.43
C ASN A 643 -11.39 12.84 13.66
N GLU A 644 -11.34 14.17 13.65
CA GLU A 644 -10.85 15.04 14.73
C GLU A 644 -11.80 16.25 14.76
N VAL A 645 -12.34 16.60 15.93
CA VAL A 645 -13.39 17.64 16.08
C VAL A 645 -12.79 18.92 16.64
N PHE A 646 -12.96 20.03 15.92
CA PHE A 646 -12.43 21.34 16.29
C PHE A 646 -13.54 22.29 16.76
N PRO A 647 -13.24 23.43 17.41
CA PRO A 647 -14.26 24.40 17.85
C PRO A 647 -15.19 24.90 16.72
N GLU A 648 -14.73 24.92 15.47
CA GLU A 648 -15.52 25.28 14.28
C GLU A 648 -16.58 24.22 13.92
N ASP A 649 -16.53 23.03 14.52
CA ASP A 649 -17.57 22.00 14.42
C ASP A 649 -18.71 22.16 15.42
N GLU A 650 -18.65 23.09 16.37
CA GLU A 650 -19.82 23.42 17.19
C GLU A 650 -20.99 23.93 16.31
N GLY A 651 -22.16 23.31 16.48
CA GLY A 651 -23.32 23.60 15.64
C GLY A 651 -24.50 22.65 15.81
N GLU A 652 -25.60 22.94 15.12
CA GLU A 652 -26.74 22.03 14.97
C GLU A 652 -26.56 21.19 13.69
N TYR A 653 -26.36 19.89 13.86
CA TYR A 653 -26.32 18.91 12.77
C TYR A 653 -27.72 18.33 12.57
N VAL A 654 -28.21 18.37 11.33
CA VAL A 654 -29.52 17.84 10.94
C VAL A 654 -29.33 16.75 9.91
N CYS A 655 -29.87 15.56 10.17
CA CYS A 655 -30.01 14.52 9.15
C CYS A 655 -31.44 14.54 8.62
N LYS A 656 -31.60 14.73 7.31
CA LYS A 656 -32.89 14.77 6.62
C LYS A 656 -33.00 13.58 5.66
N ALA A 657 -34.14 12.89 5.73
CA ALA A 657 -34.49 11.78 4.84
C ALA A 657 -35.66 12.19 3.94
N THR A 658 -35.56 11.97 2.63
CA THR A 658 -36.58 12.39 1.64
C THR A 658 -36.88 11.25 0.65
N SER A 659 -38.16 10.96 0.41
CA SER A 659 -38.62 10.06 -0.65
C SER A 659 -39.83 10.66 -1.39
N SER A 660 -40.36 9.95 -2.39
CA SER A 660 -41.57 10.35 -3.13
C SER A 660 -42.82 10.56 -2.25
N LEU A 661 -42.83 10.01 -1.03
CA LEU A 661 -43.97 10.08 -0.11
C LEU A 661 -43.78 11.08 1.06
N GLY A 662 -42.67 11.82 1.10
CA GLY A 662 -42.46 12.90 2.07
C GLY A 662 -41.02 13.04 2.55
N SER A 663 -40.83 13.79 3.64
CA SER A 663 -39.52 13.95 4.29
C SER A 663 -39.61 14.00 5.81
N ALA A 664 -38.60 13.47 6.49
CA ALA A 664 -38.41 13.58 7.94
C ALA A 664 -37.02 14.14 8.27
N GLU A 665 -36.83 14.67 9.48
CA GLU A 665 -35.54 15.17 9.96
C GLU A 665 -35.29 14.82 11.44
N THR A 666 -34.02 14.68 11.82
CA THR A 666 -33.55 14.49 13.20
C THR A 666 -32.32 15.37 13.46
N LYS A 667 -32.15 15.86 14.70
CA LYS A 667 -31.20 16.95 15.03
C LYS A 667 -30.33 16.65 16.24
N CYS A 668 -29.08 17.07 16.17
CA CYS A 668 -28.09 17.02 17.26
C CYS A 668 -27.39 18.36 17.39
N LYS A 669 -27.40 18.96 18.59
CA LYS A 669 -26.51 20.08 18.88
C LYS A 669 -25.17 19.59 19.40
N LEU A 670 -24.12 19.67 18.58
CA LEU A 670 -22.76 19.45 19.03
C LEU A 670 -22.31 20.65 19.88
N LYS A 671 -21.52 20.36 20.93
CA LYS A 671 -20.78 21.35 21.69
C LYS A 671 -19.34 20.87 21.88
N VAL A 672 -18.36 21.72 21.61
CA VAL A 672 -16.94 21.36 21.71
C VAL A 672 -16.36 21.97 22.99
N THR A 673 -15.90 21.12 23.90
CA THR A 673 -15.24 21.56 25.14
C THR A 673 -13.72 21.64 24.92
N PRO A 674 -13.09 22.83 25.07
CA PRO A 674 -11.64 22.97 24.99
C PRO A 674 -10.92 22.11 26.03
N MET A 675 -9.71 21.68 25.70
CA MET A 675 -8.91 20.84 26.59
C MET A 675 -8.35 21.65 27.77
N GLU A 676 -8.88 21.42 28.98
CA GLU A 676 -8.29 21.97 30.21
C GLU A 676 -6.92 21.31 30.49
N GLN A 677 -5.84 21.97 30.07
CA GLN A 677 -4.49 21.63 30.52
C GLN A 677 -4.28 22.12 31.96
N GLN A 678 -4.02 21.21 32.89
CA GLN A 678 -3.59 21.59 34.24
C GLN A 678 -2.16 22.15 34.22
N VAL A 679 -2.04 23.49 34.24
CA VAL A 679 -0.76 24.21 34.21
C VAL A 679 -0.04 24.10 35.56
N ASN A 680 0.65 22.98 35.77
CA ASN A 680 1.52 22.77 36.94
C ASN A 680 2.89 23.46 36.79
N GLY A 681 2.88 24.79 36.83
CA GLY A 681 3.98 25.58 37.38
C GLY A 681 4.98 26.25 36.42
N LYS A 682 4.95 27.60 36.45
CA LYS A 682 6.09 28.52 36.23
C LYS A 682 6.66 28.64 34.80
N GLY A 683 5.87 29.23 33.91
CA GLY A 683 6.36 30.05 32.78
C GLY A 683 6.15 31.55 33.04
N GLY A 684 6.90 32.43 32.38
CA GLY A 684 6.77 33.90 32.48
C GLY A 684 5.63 34.48 31.63
N PRO A 685 5.35 35.80 31.72
CA PRO A 685 4.29 36.44 30.94
C PRO A 685 4.70 36.68 29.47
N GLY A 686 4.57 35.64 28.65
CA GLY A 686 4.80 35.63 27.19
C GLY A 686 5.36 34.26 26.78
N ASP A 687 4.60 33.34 26.19
CA ASP A 687 3.69 33.54 25.06
C ASP A 687 2.29 32.91 25.24
N LYS A 688 1.33 33.39 24.43
CA LYS A 688 -0.02 32.83 24.28
C LYS A 688 -0.19 32.33 22.85
N ILE A 689 -1.12 31.41 22.62
CA ILE A 689 -1.49 30.98 21.26
C ILE A 689 -2.04 32.21 20.49
N PRO A 690 -1.62 32.45 19.23
CA PRO A 690 -2.25 33.48 18.39
C PRO A 690 -3.72 33.15 18.20
N ARG A 691 -4.57 34.17 18.18
CA ARG A 691 -6.02 34.01 18.05
C ARG A 691 -6.56 34.95 16.99
N ILE A 692 -7.30 34.39 16.04
CA ILE A 692 -8.07 35.20 15.09
C ILE A 692 -9.21 35.90 15.84
N THR A 693 -9.32 37.19 15.57
CA THR A 693 -10.29 38.13 16.14
C THR A 693 -11.26 38.67 15.09
N GLU A 694 -10.85 38.66 13.82
CA GLU A 694 -11.73 38.82 12.66
C GLU A 694 -11.25 37.88 11.55
N HIS A 695 -12.14 36.99 11.12
CA HIS A 695 -11.87 35.97 10.11
C HIS A 695 -11.87 36.57 8.69
N LEU A 696 -11.19 35.86 7.77
CA LEU A 696 -11.31 36.09 6.33
C LEU A 696 -12.79 35.99 5.89
N LYS A 697 -13.13 36.70 4.81
CA LYS A 697 -14.47 36.73 4.24
C LYS A 697 -14.39 36.36 2.76
N SER A 698 -15.17 35.36 2.36
CA SER A 698 -15.29 34.95 0.96
C SER A 698 -15.86 36.10 0.12
N GLN A 699 -15.35 36.25 -1.10
CA GLN A 699 -15.64 37.38 -1.97
C GLN A 699 -15.80 36.91 -3.42
N GLU A 700 -16.74 37.55 -4.11
CA GLU A 700 -16.98 37.40 -5.55
C GLU A 700 -16.56 38.71 -6.22
N VAL A 701 -15.70 38.65 -7.23
CA VAL A 701 -15.10 39.83 -7.88
C VAL A 701 -14.94 39.63 -9.39
N PRO A 702 -15.09 40.68 -10.22
CA PRO A 702 -14.79 40.59 -11.65
C PRO A 702 -13.31 40.34 -11.96
N ASP A 703 -13.04 39.73 -13.12
CA ASP A 703 -11.71 39.59 -13.71
C ASP A 703 -10.97 40.96 -13.81
N GLY A 704 -9.65 40.95 -13.60
CA GLY A 704 -8.77 42.11 -13.61
C GLY A 704 -8.91 43.08 -12.41
N THR A 705 -9.72 42.79 -11.40
CA THR A 705 -9.94 43.72 -10.28
C THR A 705 -8.94 43.56 -9.12
N PRO A 706 -8.51 44.65 -8.46
CA PRO A 706 -7.70 44.59 -7.24
C PRO A 706 -8.54 44.16 -6.03
N ILE A 707 -8.02 43.25 -5.20
CA ILE A 707 -8.68 42.80 -3.96
C ILE A 707 -7.74 42.83 -2.76
N THR A 708 -8.30 42.93 -1.56
CA THR A 708 -7.56 42.74 -0.30
C THR A 708 -8.31 41.79 0.62
N LEU A 709 -7.68 40.67 0.97
CA LEU A 709 -8.16 39.75 2.00
C LEU A 709 -7.59 40.21 3.35
N ASN A 710 -8.43 40.42 4.37
CA ASN A 710 -8.03 40.86 5.71
C ASN A 710 -8.33 39.80 6.77
N CYS A 711 -7.31 39.40 7.53
CA CYS A 711 -7.42 38.59 8.74
C CYS A 711 -6.87 39.37 9.93
N LYS A 712 -7.63 39.51 11.02
CA LYS A 712 -7.17 40.25 12.21
C LYS A 712 -6.79 39.29 13.32
N ILE A 713 -5.52 39.29 13.73
CA ILE A 713 -4.92 38.27 14.59
C ILE A 713 -4.27 38.93 15.81
N GLY A 714 -4.62 38.44 17.01
CA GLY A 714 -4.13 38.98 18.28
C GLY A 714 -3.99 37.90 19.36
N GLY A 715 -4.12 38.27 20.63
CA GLY A 715 -3.97 37.37 21.78
C GLY A 715 -2.51 37.05 22.14
N ALA A 716 -1.71 36.70 21.12
CA ALA A 716 -0.26 36.61 21.18
C ALA A 716 0.42 37.94 20.82
N THR A 717 1.66 38.15 21.26
CA THR A 717 2.51 39.29 20.85
C THR A 717 3.66 38.88 19.93
N LYS A 718 3.92 37.57 19.80
CA LYS A 718 4.86 36.97 18.83
C LYS A 718 4.18 35.79 18.16
N PHE A 719 4.18 35.80 16.83
CA PHE A 719 3.72 34.72 15.96
C PHE A 719 4.15 35.03 14.52
N ASP A 720 4.38 33.99 13.73
CA ASP A 720 4.51 34.07 12.28
C ASP A 720 3.12 34.02 11.63
N VAL A 721 3.01 34.50 10.39
CA VAL A 721 1.79 34.43 9.57
C VAL A 721 2.13 33.91 8.16
N VAL A 722 1.27 33.06 7.63
CA VAL A 722 1.41 32.39 6.33
C VAL A 722 0.12 32.60 5.52
N TRP A 723 0.26 32.75 4.20
CA TRP A 723 -0.87 32.74 3.28
C TRP A 723 -0.76 31.53 2.36
N LEU A 724 -1.86 30.78 2.24
CA LEU A 724 -2.00 29.63 1.35
C LEU A 724 -3.04 29.94 0.26
N HIS A 725 -2.80 29.47 -0.96
CA HIS A 725 -3.81 29.35 -2.04
C HIS A 725 -3.89 27.89 -2.45
N ASN A 726 -5.09 27.29 -2.37
CA ASN A 726 -5.33 25.89 -2.72
C ASN A 726 -4.26 24.94 -2.11
N GLU A 727 -4.07 25.08 -0.78
CA GLU A 727 -3.06 24.40 0.06
C GLU A 727 -1.56 24.67 -0.24
N LYS A 728 -1.22 25.63 -1.11
CA LYS A 728 0.18 25.99 -1.41
C LYS A 728 0.55 27.33 -0.81
N GLU A 729 1.71 27.40 -0.16
CA GLU A 729 2.27 28.67 0.36
C GLU A 729 2.47 29.68 -0.77
N ILE A 730 1.73 30.79 -0.69
CA ILE A 730 1.91 31.95 -1.56
C ILE A 730 3.30 32.52 -1.26
N LYS A 731 3.97 33.05 -2.29
CA LYS A 731 5.24 33.77 -2.12
C LYS A 731 5.04 35.23 -2.49
N PRO A 732 5.61 36.18 -1.73
CA PRO A 732 5.40 37.59 -1.99
C PRO A 732 5.99 37.96 -3.36
N SER A 733 5.16 38.56 -4.22
CA SER A 733 5.50 38.99 -5.57
C SER A 733 5.11 40.46 -5.77
N LYS A 734 5.02 40.92 -7.03
CA LYS A 734 4.38 42.22 -7.32
C LYS A 734 2.85 42.14 -7.19
N ASP A 735 2.35 40.96 -7.48
CA ASP A 735 0.94 40.63 -7.71
C ASP A 735 0.30 40.20 -6.39
N PHE A 736 1.04 39.48 -5.53
CA PHE A 736 0.66 39.09 -4.17
C PHE A 736 1.53 39.81 -3.14
N GLN A 737 0.96 40.78 -2.42
CA GLN A 737 1.68 41.61 -1.45
C GLN A 737 1.14 41.42 -0.02
N TYR A 738 2.04 41.17 0.94
CA TYR A 738 1.69 41.07 2.35
C TYR A 738 1.84 42.43 3.03
N VAL A 739 0.80 42.89 3.71
CA VAL A 739 0.83 44.15 4.46
C VAL A 739 0.32 43.91 5.88
N LYS A 740 1.05 44.40 6.88
CA LYS A 740 0.66 44.32 8.30
C LYS A 740 0.32 45.72 8.81
N GLU A 741 -0.94 45.92 9.21
CA GLU A 741 -1.47 47.20 9.68
C GLU A 741 -1.99 47.02 11.13
N GLY A 742 -1.04 46.99 12.08
CA GLY A 742 -1.31 46.67 13.49
C GLY A 742 -1.57 45.17 13.69
N ASP A 743 -2.77 44.84 14.17
CA ASP A 743 -3.27 43.47 14.31
C ASP A 743 -3.84 42.91 12.99
N ASN A 744 -4.01 43.76 11.95
CA ASN A 744 -4.53 43.34 10.65
C ASN A 744 -3.41 42.78 9.79
N TYR A 745 -3.63 41.61 9.21
CA TYR A 745 -2.77 40.96 8.24
C TYR A 745 -3.53 40.90 6.92
N LEU A 746 -2.95 41.54 5.90
CA LEU A 746 -3.58 41.78 4.61
C LEU A 746 -2.82 41.04 3.51
N LEU A 747 -3.55 40.29 2.68
CA LEU A 747 -3.08 39.87 1.36
C LEU A 747 -3.72 40.81 0.34
N LYS A 748 -2.90 41.68 -0.27
CA LYS A 748 -3.32 42.54 -1.38
C LYS A 748 -2.97 41.82 -2.68
N ILE A 749 -3.97 41.54 -3.52
CA ILE A 749 -3.79 40.98 -4.86
C ILE A 749 -4.00 42.11 -5.86
N ALA A 750 -3.02 42.35 -6.73
CA ALA A 750 -2.95 43.56 -7.55
C ALA A 750 -4.03 43.62 -8.64
N GLU A 751 -4.23 42.51 -9.34
CA GLU A 751 -5.28 42.24 -10.33
C GLU A 751 -5.59 40.74 -10.17
N VAL A 752 -6.86 40.33 -10.16
CA VAL A 752 -7.24 38.90 -10.06
C VAL A 752 -7.59 38.33 -11.43
N PHE A 753 -7.05 37.15 -11.76
CA PHE A 753 -7.36 36.43 -12.99
C PHE A 753 -8.04 35.08 -12.69
N PRO A 754 -8.75 34.43 -13.62
CA PRO A 754 -9.50 33.20 -13.34
C PRO A 754 -8.69 32.06 -12.68
N GLU A 755 -7.37 32.01 -12.91
CA GLU A 755 -6.41 31.10 -12.27
C GLU A 755 -6.22 31.33 -10.75
N ASP A 756 -6.51 32.54 -10.26
CA ASP A 756 -6.40 32.93 -8.84
C ASP A 756 -7.64 32.51 -8.03
N ALA A 757 -8.70 32.02 -8.67
CA ALA A 757 -9.89 31.53 -7.96
C ALA A 757 -9.57 30.32 -7.04
N GLY A 758 -10.35 30.15 -5.97
CA GLY A 758 -10.25 29.02 -5.05
C GLY A 758 -10.10 29.43 -3.58
N THR A 759 -9.55 28.54 -2.77
CA THR A 759 -9.50 28.70 -1.31
C THR A 759 -8.22 29.39 -0.87
N TYR A 760 -8.38 30.51 -0.15
CA TYR A 760 -7.30 31.22 0.51
C TYR A 760 -7.32 30.97 2.03
N THR A 761 -6.16 30.67 2.61
CA THR A 761 -5.98 30.51 4.06
C THR A 761 -5.01 31.54 4.59
N CYS A 762 -5.34 32.18 5.69
CA CYS A 762 -4.41 32.93 6.53
C CYS A 762 -4.17 32.12 7.81
N GLU A 763 -2.96 31.61 7.97
CA GLU A 763 -2.52 30.76 9.08
C GLU A 763 -1.54 31.55 9.97
N ALA A 764 -1.63 31.42 11.29
CA ALA A 764 -0.76 32.11 12.23
C ALA A 764 -0.38 31.20 13.40
N PHE A 765 0.91 31.13 13.72
CA PHE A 765 1.42 30.20 14.73
C PHE A 765 2.60 30.75 15.55
N ASN A 766 2.81 30.17 16.72
CA ASN A 766 4.05 30.30 17.50
C ASN A 766 4.37 28.98 18.23
N ASP A 767 5.42 28.99 19.05
CA ASP A 767 5.88 27.79 19.80
C ASP A 767 4.86 27.24 20.82
N VAL A 768 3.70 27.88 21.00
CA VAL A 768 2.62 27.47 21.92
C VAL A 768 1.38 26.94 21.17
N GLY A 769 1.18 27.30 19.91
CA GLY A 769 0.07 26.79 19.09
C GLY A 769 -0.21 27.61 17.82
N GLU A 770 -1.26 27.22 17.10
CA GLU A 770 -1.68 27.81 15.81
C GLU A 770 -3.14 28.29 15.82
N THR A 771 -3.49 29.06 14.79
CA THR A 771 -4.86 29.45 14.45
C THR A 771 -4.91 29.75 12.95
N PHE A 772 -6.01 29.42 12.25
CA PHE A 772 -6.15 29.70 10.82
C PHE A 772 -7.56 30.18 10.47
N SER A 773 -7.67 30.95 9.39
CA SER A 773 -8.93 31.34 8.77
C SER A 773 -8.87 31.02 7.30
N THR A 774 -9.93 30.44 6.76
CA THR A 774 -10.13 30.19 5.33
C THR A 774 -11.16 31.16 4.75
N CYS A 775 -11.10 31.39 3.45
CA CYS A 775 -12.19 31.94 2.64
C CYS A 775 -12.08 31.47 1.19
N THR A 776 -13.13 31.66 0.41
CA THR A 776 -13.15 31.34 -1.02
C THR A 776 -13.16 32.64 -1.83
N LEU A 777 -12.27 32.73 -2.83
CA LEU A 777 -12.30 33.74 -3.86
C LEU A 777 -12.97 33.17 -5.11
N VAL A 778 -14.05 33.81 -5.56
CA VAL A 778 -14.74 33.49 -6.81
C VAL A 778 -14.53 34.63 -7.78
N ILE A 779 -14.18 34.32 -9.02
CA ILE A 779 -13.87 35.31 -10.05
C ILE A 779 -14.93 35.23 -11.14
N LEU A 780 -15.55 36.36 -11.43
CA LEU A 780 -16.65 36.50 -12.38
C LEU A 780 -16.09 36.95 -13.74
N SER A 781 -16.29 36.12 -14.75
CA SER A 781 -16.03 36.47 -16.15
C SER A 781 -17.21 37.25 -16.74
N GLU A 782 -16.91 38.29 -17.53
CA GLU A 782 -17.89 38.95 -18.41
C GLU A 782 -18.07 38.20 -19.75
#